data_AF-A0A2V9QPV4-F1
#
_entry.id   AF-A0A2V9QPV4-F1
#
_cell.length_a   1.000
_cell.length_b   1.000
_cell.length_c   1.000
_cell.angle_alpha   90.00
_cell.angle_beta   90.00
_cell.angle_gamma   90.00
#
_symmetry.space_group_name_H-M   'P 1'
#
loop_
_entity.id
_entity.type
_entity.pdbx_description
1 polymer ?
#
loop_
_entity_poly.entity_id
_entity_poly.type
_entity_poly.pdbx_seq_one_letter_code
_entity_poly.pdbx_strand_id
1 'polypeptide(L)'
;MPCTSQALTETFMRWSKALVTVVLSVLFTAIVAECQPASVYKKKYVMGTVFEVIAYDESSQKASAAIDAAFNDATRLDGIMSNYKPESDLSRLNRTAHFHAQRIPPDLYRVIEESLVYSRLSDGQFDITVGPLVDYWKSVMRGERSESKAAEEKLRSCSGFKRITLLPPDRVEFQSSCLRIDLGAIGKGYAVDRMAEVLRSRGVTVAFINAGGSTIYGMSSPPQAAGWRVRLRDPSGKNAPEVLLKNNSVSTSEQTSPDLLGGSKAGHIIDPETGEPVKTSAAVSALANTATASDALSTTLLLEMLKLPRVGRLFQLGRTPGPILQHKQLRFTEHTNLTKPQRIIFFICVLYAAPGWARVFLEWTQNVVPPSKTLGINELVIPWEPKRLAFIQSARARGYHVYIECNLEEAASLASSAARYGAAGIIVNPGDAQLQSAERAVRKLRAIHPQINFLLLNPNAIQPQMKGTLVINRDGVLQVTSPTAQPWLDTNLALLRLEQAFRPAQVPLYTFNWTLLGSARQQGPEVADYELAVAEAGAFKADLILPLHESLQNGLARNDDKAWATWREIGKYLHFYANSPNNLVPEANVAVITDDNPESFEPINLLARHNIGVRVLRPNQVSESSLKNFDVAIVFPNLSPQLTQAVSQFAASGRTAVVVNVSKKSYLWHSSKGIENGAASVSYPVKKGRVVELREPVSDPETFARDIRGLIDNVKIKISLWNALTTVGVLYREASNGSKTVELLNYSEDPLEVQVRVKGVFPQVWYESPEGGCCKSTDPVIRDGFTEFQIPSLKISGRVHLSRANPHASFQR
;
A
#
# COMPACT_ATOMS: atom_id res chain seq x y z
N MET A 1 -74.73 -48.45 31.05
CA MET A 1 -75.83 -49.00 30.22
C MET A 1 -76.74 -47.86 29.80
N PRO A 2 -77.28 -47.83 28.57
CA PRO A 2 -76.63 -48.17 27.31
C PRO A 2 -76.99 -47.19 26.17
N CYS A 3 -76.59 -47.57 24.94
CA CYS A 3 -77.04 -47.12 23.61
C CYS A 3 -76.07 -46.19 22.87
N THR A 4 -75.55 -46.51 21.68
CA THR A 4 -75.44 -47.71 20.85
C THR A 4 -74.65 -47.26 19.62
N SER A 5 -73.74 -48.10 19.14
CA SER A 5 -73.06 -47.95 17.85
C SER A 5 -74.00 -48.30 16.68
N GLN A 6 -73.82 -47.62 15.54
CA GLN A 6 -74.09 -47.99 14.13
C GLN A 6 -74.60 -46.73 13.40
N ALA A 7 -74.21 -46.38 12.17
CA ALA A 7 -73.30 -46.93 11.22
C ALA A 7 -73.10 -45.88 10.10
N LEU A 8 -71.85 -45.78 9.65
CA LEU A 8 -71.46 -45.76 8.24
C LEU A 8 -71.82 -44.59 7.30
N THR A 9 -70.78 -44.33 6.49
CA THR A 9 -70.75 -43.85 5.11
C THR A 9 -70.87 -42.35 4.83
N GLU A 10 -69.68 -41.81 4.52
CA GLU A 10 -69.40 -41.01 3.32
C GLU A 10 -70.18 -39.73 3.13
N THR A 11 -69.53 -38.60 3.42
CA THR A 11 -69.20 -37.52 2.46
C THR A 11 -68.93 -36.23 3.23
N PHE A 12 -67.74 -36.11 3.86
CA PHE A 12 -67.27 -34.82 4.34
C PHE A 12 -66.04 -34.37 3.56
N MET A 13 -66.35 -33.63 2.50
CA MET A 13 -65.67 -32.44 2.02
C MET A 13 -64.15 -32.42 2.13
N ARG A 14 -63.55 -32.78 0.98
CA ARG A 14 -62.30 -32.27 0.41
C ARG A 14 -62.14 -30.75 0.64
N TRP A 15 -61.72 -30.31 1.82
CA TRP A 15 -60.95 -29.07 1.94
C TRP A 15 -59.49 -29.44 1.74
N SER A 16 -59.03 -29.08 0.56
CA SER A 16 -57.78 -29.49 -0.04
C SER A 16 -56.59 -29.18 0.87
N LYS A 17 -55.64 -30.13 0.95
CA LYS A 17 -54.28 -29.88 1.45
C LYS A 17 -53.70 -28.59 0.86
N ALA A 18 -54.13 -28.21 -0.36
CA ALA A 18 -53.80 -26.96 -1.01
C ALA A 18 -54.19 -25.68 -0.23
N LEU A 19 -55.29 -25.65 0.52
CA LEU A 19 -55.71 -24.44 1.25
C LEU A 19 -54.83 -24.19 2.48
N VAL A 20 -54.36 -25.26 3.13
CA VAL A 20 -53.38 -25.18 4.23
C VAL A 20 -52.00 -24.84 3.70
N THR A 21 -51.58 -25.37 2.54
CA THR A 21 -50.31 -25.00 1.90
C THR A 21 -50.32 -23.55 1.41
N VAL A 22 -51.45 -23.05 0.89
CA VAL A 22 -51.57 -21.65 0.45
C VAL A 22 -51.52 -20.70 1.64
N VAL A 23 -52.23 -20.98 2.74
CA VAL A 23 -52.17 -20.14 3.95
C VAL A 23 -50.78 -20.17 4.61
N LEU A 24 -50.10 -21.32 4.66
CA LEU A 24 -48.70 -21.38 5.12
C LEU A 24 -47.74 -20.67 4.16
N SER A 25 -47.96 -20.73 2.85
CA SER A 25 -47.12 -20.01 1.87
C SER A 25 -47.32 -18.49 1.92
N VAL A 26 -48.53 -18.03 2.23
CA VAL A 26 -48.86 -16.60 2.42
C VAL A 26 -48.32 -16.07 3.75
N LEU A 27 -48.30 -16.89 4.82
CA LEU A 27 -47.64 -16.55 6.08
C LEU A 27 -46.09 -16.62 5.99
N PHE A 28 -45.53 -17.49 5.15
CA PHE A 28 -44.08 -17.57 4.92
C PHE A 28 -43.56 -16.46 4.00
N THR A 29 -44.38 -15.97 3.06
CA THR A 29 -44.03 -14.80 2.22
C THR A 29 -44.19 -13.47 2.96
N ALA A 30 -45.00 -13.39 4.03
CA ALA A 30 -45.12 -12.19 4.85
C ALA A 30 -43.93 -11.96 5.82
N ILE A 31 -43.08 -12.97 6.07
CA ILE A 31 -41.93 -12.87 7.00
C ILE A 31 -40.61 -12.55 6.27
N VAL A 32 -40.58 -12.63 4.93
CA VAL A 32 -39.45 -12.15 4.12
C VAL A 32 -39.78 -10.77 3.53
N ALA A 33 -40.23 -9.85 4.36
CA ALA A 33 -40.01 -8.45 4.06
C ALA A 33 -38.51 -8.21 4.22
N GLU A 34 -37.75 -8.26 3.12
CA GLU A 34 -36.38 -7.73 3.08
C GLU A 34 -36.44 -6.32 3.66
N CYS A 35 -35.98 -6.16 4.91
CA CYS A 35 -35.89 -4.88 5.57
C CYS A 35 -34.79 -4.11 4.83
N GLN A 36 -35.17 -3.40 3.77
CA GLN A 36 -34.22 -2.58 3.04
C GLN A 36 -33.72 -1.50 4.00
N PRO A 37 -32.39 -1.37 4.19
CA PRO A 37 -31.84 -0.42 5.14
C PRO A 37 -32.31 0.99 4.76
N ALA A 38 -32.81 1.72 5.76
CA ALA A 38 -33.32 3.06 5.55
C ALA A 38 -32.17 4.00 5.17
N SER A 39 -32.38 4.83 4.15
CA SER A 39 -31.44 5.89 3.81
C SER A 39 -31.74 7.16 4.61
N VAL A 40 -30.70 7.78 5.14
CA VAL A 40 -30.76 9.09 5.78
C VAL A 40 -29.88 10.04 5.02
N TYR A 41 -30.47 11.15 4.58
CA TYR A 41 -29.76 12.24 3.90
C TYR A 41 -29.79 13.49 4.78
N LYS A 42 -28.63 14.11 4.95
CA LYS A 42 -28.52 15.43 5.58
C LYS A 42 -27.48 16.27 4.87
N LYS A 43 -27.60 17.59 5.02
CA LYS A 43 -26.64 18.57 4.53
C LYS A 43 -26.35 19.63 5.58
N LYS A 44 -25.12 20.17 5.59
CA LYS A 44 -24.70 21.27 6.47
C LYS A 44 -23.72 22.17 5.75
N TYR A 45 -23.82 23.48 5.98
CA TYR A 45 -22.83 24.44 5.51
C TYR A 45 -21.63 24.48 6.47
N VAL A 46 -20.44 24.13 5.99
CA VAL A 46 -19.19 24.06 6.77
C VAL A 46 -17.98 24.19 5.82
N MET A 47 -16.86 24.74 6.31
CA MET A 47 -15.66 25.01 5.48
C MET A 47 -15.95 25.80 4.20
N GLY A 48 -16.89 26.75 4.28
CA GLY A 48 -17.25 27.63 3.17
C GLY A 48 -18.08 26.97 2.05
N THR A 49 -18.57 25.75 2.23
CA THR A 49 -19.40 25.05 1.24
C THR A 49 -20.47 24.15 1.88
N VAL A 50 -21.35 23.58 1.06
CA VAL A 50 -22.35 22.61 1.51
C VAL A 50 -21.74 21.22 1.51
N PHE A 51 -21.74 20.57 2.67
CA PHE A 51 -21.42 19.16 2.81
C PHE A 51 -22.73 18.38 2.86
N GLU A 52 -22.79 17.27 2.13
CA GLU A 52 -23.94 16.37 2.07
C GLU A 52 -23.50 14.96 2.46
N VAL A 53 -24.33 14.28 3.23
CA VAL A 53 -24.10 12.88 3.61
C VAL A 53 -25.36 12.08 3.37
N ILE A 54 -25.23 10.96 2.66
CA ILE A 54 -26.23 9.90 2.58
C ILE A 54 -25.66 8.70 3.33
N ALA A 55 -26.39 8.14 4.29
CA ALA A 55 -26.01 6.92 4.99
C ALA A 55 -27.13 5.89 4.91
N TYR A 56 -26.78 4.61 4.79
CA TYR A 56 -27.72 3.49 4.89
C TYR A 56 -27.47 2.76 6.21
N ASP A 57 -28.53 2.55 6.98
CA ASP A 57 -28.51 1.76 8.23
C ASP A 57 -29.90 1.21 8.51
N GLU A 58 -30.00 0.10 9.23
CA GLU A 58 -31.28 -0.47 9.69
C GLU A 58 -31.99 0.49 10.65
N SER A 59 -31.23 1.27 11.44
CA SER A 59 -31.77 2.33 12.30
C SER A 59 -31.53 3.71 11.68
N SER A 60 -32.61 4.34 11.20
CA SER A 60 -32.55 5.72 10.70
C SER A 60 -32.11 6.72 11.78
N GLN A 61 -32.44 6.48 13.06
CA GLN A 61 -31.99 7.30 14.18
C GLN A 61 -30.48 7.18 14.38
N LYS A 62 -29.92 5.96 14.30
CA LYS A 62 -28.47 5.72 14.39
C LYS A 62 -27.72 6.40 13.24
N ALA A 63 -28.18 6.21 12.00
CA ALA A 63 -27.60 6.88 10.83
C ALA A 63 -27.67 8.41 10.96
N SER A 64 -28.81 8.94 11.37
CA SER A 64 -29.03 10.38 11.62
C SER A 64 -28.04 10.94 12.65
N ALA A 65 -27.87 10.27 13.79
CA ALA A 65 -26.93 10.68 14.84
C ALA A 65 -25.46 10.55 14.40
N ALA A 66 -25.12 9.53 13.62
CA ALA A 66 -23.78 9.35 13.05
C ALA A 66 -23.43 10.48 12.08
N ILE A 67 -24.37 10.89 11.23
CA ILE A 67 -24.19 12.02 10.32
C ILE A 67 -24.01 13.33 11.11
N ASP A 68 -24.78 13.56 12.18
CA ASP A 68 -24.60 14.75 13.02
C ASP A 68 -23.22 14.79 13.67
N ALA A 69 -22.73 13.63 14.15
CA ALA A 69 -21.37 13.51 14.69
C ALA A 69 -20.30 13.82 13.63
N ALA A 70 -20.47 13.32 12.40
CA ALA A 70 -19.55 13.61 11.30
C ALA A 70 -19.53 15.11 10.96
N PHE A 71 -20.70 15.76 10.89
CA PHE A 71 -20.79 17.20 10.69
C PHE A 71 -20.18 18.02 11.83
N ASN A 72 -20.29 17.55 13.07
CA ASN A 72 -19.64 18.19 14.21
C ASN A 72 -18.12 18.10 14.12
N ASP A 73 -17.57 16.97 13.65
CA ASP A 73 -16.12 16.85 13.41
C ASP A 73 -15.66 17.77 12.28
N ALA A 74 -16.40 17.86 11.18
CA ALA A 74 -16.12 18.85 10.12
C ALA A 74 -16.18 20.30 10.63
N THR A 75 -17.12 20.61 11.53
CA THR A 75 -17.24 21.95 12.15
C THR A 75 -16.03 22.25 13.05
N ARG A 76 -15.57 21.25 13.80
CA ARG A 76 -14.34 21.35 14.60
C ARG A 76 -13.11 21.58 13.71
N LEU A 77 -12.97 20.81 12.62
CA LEU A 77 -11.88 20.95 11.66
C LEU A 77 -11.89 22.31 10.97
N ASP A 78 -13.06 22.88 10.67
CA ASP A 78 -13.18 24.25 10.18
C ASP A 78 -12.66 25.28 11.21
N GLY A 79 -12.87 25.05 12.50
CA GLY A 79 -12.23 25.84 13.57
C GLY A 79 -10.71 25.71 13.65
N ILE A 80 -10.14 24.60 13.15
CA ILE A 80 -8.70 24.35 13.15
C ILE A 80 -8.03 24.88 11.88
N MET A 81 -8.63 24.63 10.71
CA MET A 81 -7.99 24.74 9.40
C MET A 81 -8.41 25.98 8.61
N SER A 82 -9.40 26.76 9.06
CA SER A 82 -9.89 27.91 8.29
C SER A 82 -8.88 29.05 8.26
N ASN A 83 -8.58 29.59 7.08
CA ASN A 83 -7.84 30.85 6.91
C ASN A 83 -8.76 32.09 6.96
N TYR A 84 -10.09 31.90 7.02
CA TYR A 84 -11.07 32.99 7.10
C TYR A 84 -11.42 33.37 8.54
N LYS A 85 -11.32 32.41 9.48
CA LYS A 85 -11.61 32.61 10.90
C LYS A 85 -10.37 33.13 11.63
N PRO A 86 -10.35 34.37 12.14
CA PRO A 86 -9.17 34.94 12.81
C PRO A 86 -8.69 34.12 14.03
N GLU A 87 -9.63 33.45 14.70
CA GLU A 87 -9.42 32.64 15.89
C GLU A 87 -8.96 31.20 15.63
N SER A 88 -8.95 30.74 14.37
CA SER A 88 -8.56 29.37 14.05
C SER A 88 -7.10 29.06 14.40
N ASP A 89 -6.79 27.78 14.61
CA ASP A 89 -5.42 27.34 14.86
C ASP A 89 -4.48 27.66 13.70
N LEU A 90 -4.94 27.50 12.45
CA LEU A 90 -4.18 27.89 11.26
C LEU A 90 -3.94 29.39 11.21
N SER A 91 -4.95 30.22 11.48
CA SER A 91 -4.81 31.69 11.49
C SER A 91 -3.86 32.15 12.59
N ARG A 92 -3.90 31.50 13.77
CA ARG A 92 -2.93 31.73 14.85
C ARG A 92 -1.52 31.34 14.41
N LEU A 93 -1.34 30.14 13.86
CA LEU A 93 -0.06 29.66 13.35
C LEU A 93 0.55 30.64 12.33
N ASN A 94 -0.26 31.11 11.37
CA ASN A 94 0.14 32.08 10.36
C ASN A 94 0.62 33.43 10.93
N ARG A 95 0.19 33.79 12.16
CA ARG A 95 0.64 35.01 12.84
C ARG A 95 1.88 34.80 13.70
N THR A 96 2.13 33.59 14.20
CA THR A 96 3.12 33.37 15.28
C THR A 96 4.29 32.48 14.89
N ALA A 97 4.15 31.61 13.87
CA ALA A 97 5.15 30.59 13.54
C ALA A 97 6.50 31.13 13.09
N HIS A 98 6.58 32.39 12.66
CA HIS A 98 7.84 33.02 12.24
C HIS A 98 8.67 33.57 13.40
N PHE A 99 8.10 33.67 14.61
CA PHE A 99 8.85 34.09 15.80
C PHE A 99 9.58 32.94 16.48
N HIS A 100 8.96 31.76 16.53
CA HIS A 100 9.49 30.51 17.08
C HIS A 100 8.52 29.36 16.79
N ALA A 101 9.01 28.12 16.93
CA ALA A 101 8.20 26.91 16.82
C ALA A 101 6.93 26.90 17.70
N GLN A 102 5.77 26.82 17.05
CA GLN A 102 4.45 26.83 17.68
C GLN A 102 3.91 25.41 17.82
N ARG A 103 3.33 25.11 18.99
CA ARG A 103 2.57 23.88 19.19
C ARG A 103 1.19 24.01 18.55
N ILE A 104 0.76 23.00 17.81
CA ILE A 104 -0.51 22.98 17.08
C ILE A 104 -1.32 21.70 17.34
N PRO A 105 -2.64 21.69 17.05
CA PRO A 105 -3.43 20.47 17.14
C PRO A 105 -2.92 19.35 16.22
N PRO A 106 -3.05 18.07 16.60
CA PRO A 106 -2.60 16.94 15.79
C PRO A 106 -3.15 16.91 14.37
N ASP A 107 -4.43 17.27 14.18
CA ASP A 107 -5.06 17.29 12.85
C ASP A 107 -4.43 18.37 11.95
N LEU A 108 -4.08 19.53 12.52
CA LEU A 108 -3.38 20.59 11.78
C LEU A 108 -1.95 20.16 11.43
N TYR A 109 -1.26 19.49 12.35
CA TYR A 109 0.09 18.97 12.08
C TYR A 109 0.07 17.93 10.96
N ARG A 110 -0.87 16.97 11.01
CA ARG A 110 -1.00 15.91 9.99
C ARG A 110 -1.30 16.46 8.61
N VAL A 111 -2.26 17.39 8.48
CA VAL A 111 -2.60 17.95 7.16
C VAL A 111 -1.45 18.78 6.58
N ILE A 112 -0.66 19.48 7.42
CA ILE A 112 0.55 20.19 6.96
C ILE A 112 1.61 19.16 6.53
N GLU A 113 1.85 18.13 7.32
CA GLU A 113 2.79 17.05 6.97
C GLU A 113 2.45 16.40 5.63
N GLU A 114 1.18 16.05 5.43
CA GLU A 114 0.68 15.46 4.18
C GLU A 114 0.77 16.45 3.01
N SER A 115 0.45 17.72 3.22
CA SER A 115 0.64 18.77 2.22
C SER A 115 2.08 18.87 1.74
N LEU A 116 3.05 18.83 2.66
CA LEU A 116 4.48 18.87 2.33
C LEU A 116 4.95 17.63 1.57
N VAL A 117 4.21 16.52 1.60
CA VAL A 117 4.47 15.37 0.71
C VAL A 117 4.16 15.77 -0.73
N TYR A 118 2.96 16.30 -0.99
CA TYR A 118 2.56 16.74 -2.33
C TYR A 118 3.47 17.85 -2.86
N SER A 119 3.85 18.81 -1.99
CA SER A 119 4.82 19.85 -2.37
C SER A 119 6.17 19.31 -2.79
N ARG A 120 6.67 18.26 -2.12
CA ARG A 120 7.94 17.62 -2.52
C ARG A 120 7.78 16.81 -3.81
N LEU A 121 6.66 16.13 -3.98
CA LEU A 121 6.42 15.30 -5.17
C LEU A 121 6.30 16.12 -6.44
N SER A 122 5.67 17.29 -6.35
CA SER A 122 5.47 18.20 -7.48
C SER A 122 6.54 19.29 -7.58
N ASP A 123 7.68 19.14 -6.91
CA ASP A 123 8.75 20.15 -6.82
C ASP A 123 8.24 21.60 -6.57
N GLY A 124 7.27 21.74 -5.66
CA GLY A 124 6.69 23.03 -5.29
C GLY A 124 5.54 23.53 -6.15
N GLN A 125 5.03 22.76 -7.13
CA GLN A 125 3.80 23.14 -7.84
C GLN A 125 2.55 23.13 -6.95
N PHE A 126 2.35 22.07 -6.17
CA PHE A 126 1.45 22.12 -5.04
C PHE A 126 2.19 22.76 -3.86
N ASP A 127 1.88 24.01 -3.51
CA ASP A 127 2.53 24.66 -2.38
C ASP A 127 1.50 25.33 -1.49
N ILE A 128 1.35 24.83 -0.26
CA ILE A 128 0.43 25.40 0.73
C ILE A 128 0.88 26.78 1.23
N THR A 129 2.10 27.22 0.93
CA THR A 129 2.60 28.54 1.35
C THR A 129 2.23 29.68 0.40
N VAL A 130 1.43 29.42 -0.65
CA VAL A 130 0.90 30.45 -1.55
C VAL A 130 -0.15 31.35 -0.91
N GLY A 131 -0.49 31.16 0.37
CA GLY A 131 -1.47 31.96 1.10
C GLY A 131 -1.35 33.48 0.90
N PRO A 132 -0.14 34.09 0.98
CA PRO A 132 0.01 35.53 0.74
C PRO A 132 -0.34 35.95 -0.69
N LEU A 133 -0.05 35.11 -1.69
CA LEU A 133 -0.41 35.36 -3.09
C LEU A 133 -1.93 35.21 -3.30
N VAL A 134 -2.55 34.20 -2.69
CA VAL A 134 -4.00 34.00 -2.71
C VAL A 134 -4.72 35.22 -2.11
N ASP A 135 -4.28 35.71 -0.95
CA ASP A 135 -4.83 36.91 -0.30
C ASP A 135 -4.68 38.15 -1.20
N TYR A 136 -3.50 38.32 -1.81
CA TYR A 136 -3.22 39.42 -2.72
C TYR A 136 -4.17 39.43 -3.92
N TRP A 137 -4.30 38.32 -4.63
CA TRP A 137 -5.21 38.24 -5.79
C TRP A 137 -6.67 38.38 -5.39
N LYS A 138 -7.10 37.85 -4.24
CA LYS A 138 -8.44 38.13 -3.70
C LYS A 138 -8.68 39.61 -3.41
N SER A 139 -7.68 40.36 -2.95
CA SER A 139 -7.80 41.81 -2.73
C SER A 139 -7.87 42.60 -4.03
N VAL A 140 -7.10 42.19 -5.05
CA VAL A 140 -7.17 42.75 -6.41
C VAL A 140 -8.56 42.53 -7.01
N MET A 141 -9.08 41.31 -6.90
CA MET A 141 -10.41 40.95 -7.41
C MET A 141 -11.57 41.70 -6.73
N ARG A 142 -11.41 42.06 -5.46
CA ARG A 142 -12.40 42.88 -4.72
C ARG A 142 -12.26 44.38 -4.98
N GLY A 143 -11.26 44.81 -5.75
CA GLY A 143 -10.96 46.24 -5.97
C GLY A 143 -10.36 46.95 -4.75
N GLU A 144 -9.94 46.20 -3.73
CA GLU A 144 -9.33 46.74 -2.51
C GLU A 144 -7.86 47.15 -2.74
N ARG A 145 -7.25 46.64 -3.81
CA ARG A 145 -5.85 46.87 -4.15
C ARG A 145 -5.63 46.90 -5.67
N SER A 146 -4.77 47.81 -6.13
CA SER A 146 -4.30 47.80 -7.54
C SER A 146 -3.23 46.75 -7.77
N GLU A 147 -3.23 46.15 -8.97
CA GLU A 147 -2.17 45.24 -9.41
C GLU A 147 -0.80 45.92 -9.36
N SER A 148 0.17 45.26 -8.73
CA SER A 148 1.56 45.69 -8.62
C SER A 148 2.48 44.47 -8.73
N LYS A 149 3.21 44.38 -9.85
CA LYS A 149 4.20 43.31 -10.09
C LYS A 149 5.25 43.25 -8.97
N ALA A 150 5.71 44.41 -8.49
CA ALA A 150 6.68 44.48 -7.40
C ALA A 150 6.12 43.92 -6.08
N ALA A 151 4.84 44.14 -5.78
CA ALA A 151 4.20 43.57 -4.61
C ALA A 151 4.05 42.05 -4.72
N GLU A 152 3.60 41.56 -5.87
CA GLU A 152 3.47 40.13 -6.17
C GLU A 152 4.82 39.40 -6.09
N GLU A 153 5.87 39.95 -6.70
CA GLU A 153 7.22 39.37 -6.68
C GLU A 153 7.78 39.28 -5.24
N LYS A 154 7.48 40.27 -4.39
CA LYS A 154 7.82 40.23 -2.97
C LYS A 154 7.08 39.10 -2.23
N LEU A 155 5.81 38.86 -2.53
CA LEU A 155 5.04 37.78 -1.92
C LEU A 155 5.44 36.40 -2.45
N ARG A 156 5.78 36.31 -3.74
CA ARG A 156 6.28 35.10 -4.39
C ARG A 156 7.63 34.69 -3.81
N SER A 157 8.56 35.63 -3.67
CA SER A 157 9.85 35.40 -3.01
C SER A 157 9.73 35.08 -1.52
N CYS A 158 8.57 35.35 -0.91
CA CYS A 158 8.25 34.94 0.45
C CYS A 158 7.75 33.49 0.56
N SER A 159 7.03 33.04 -0.46
CA SER A 159 6.45 31.69 -0.55
C SER A 159 7.53 30.63 -0.79
N GLY A 160 7.24 29.39 -0.43
CA GLY A 160 8.08 28.22 -0.62
C GLY A 160 7.96 27.23 0.54
N PHE A 161 7.43 26.04 0.27
CA PHE A 161 7.20 24.98 1.28
C PHE A 161 8.46 24.59 2.06
N LYS A 162 9.66 24.74 1.46
CA LYS A 162 10.96 24.47 2.11
C LYS A 162 11.24 25.38 3.32
N ARG A 163 10.47 26.45 3.49
CA ARG A 163 10.54 27.40 4.61
C ARG A 163 9.67 27.01 5.79
N ILE A 164 8.93 25.90 5.69
CA ILE A 164 8.22 25.29 6.81
C ILE A 164 9.14 24.26 7.47
N THR A 165 9.38 24.40 8.77
CA THR A 165 10.06 23.38 9.56
C THR A 165 9.04 22.65 10.42
N LEU A 166 8.92 21.33 10.21
CA LEU A 166 8.15 20.45 11.08
C LEU A 166 9.04 19.90 12.19
N LEU A 167 8.60 20.06 13.42
CA LEU A 167 9.23 19.54 14.62
C LEU A 167 8.28 18.54 15.27
N PRO A 168 8.48 17.23 15.07
CA PRO A 168 7.62 16.21 15.66
C PRO A 168 7.58 16.30 17.19
N PRO A 169 6.44 15.96 17.82
CA PRO A 169 5.24 15.41 17.19
C PRO A 169 4.18 16.44 16.77
N ASP A 170 4.30 17.71 17.19
CA ASP A 170 3.19 18.66 17.14
C ASP A 170 3.60 20.13 17.00
N ARG A 171 4.82 20.42 16.49
CA ARG A 171 5.33 21.79 16.38
C ARG A 171 5.69 22.19 14.95
N VAL A 172 5.43 23.46 14.62
CA VAL A 172 5.71 24.06 13.29
C VAL A 172 6.36 25.42 13.45
N GLU A 173 7.38 25.68 12.64
CA GLU A 173 8.11 26.96 12.58
C GLU A 173 8.23 27.45 11.12
N PHE A 174 8.12 28.75 10.92
CA PHE A 174 8.29 29.41 9.61
C PHE A 174 9.62 30.15 9.56
N GLN A 175 10.37 29.93 8.48
CA GLN A 175 11.67 30.58 8.27
C GLN A 175 11.55 31.98 7.65
N SER A 176 10.34 32.52 7.48
CA SER A 176 10.09 33.85 6.94
C SER A 176 8.88 34.50 7.59
N SER A 177 8.99 35.80 7.89
CA SER A 177 7.98 36.59 8.58
C SER A 177 6.71 36.87 7.77
N CYS A 178 6.78 36.74 6.44
CA CYS A 178 5.62 36.91 5.56
C CYS A 178 5.04 35.56 5.08
N LEU A 179 5.58 34.42 5.52
CA LEU A 179 5.09 33.10 5.13
C LEU A 179 3.71 32.86 5.77
N ARG A 180 2.76 32.38 4.97
CA ARG A 180 1.44 31.96 5.45
C ARG A 180 1.01 30.69 4.73
N ILE A 181 0.42 29.77 5.47
CA ILE A 181 -0.14 28.52 4.96
C ILE A 181 -1.62 28.74 4.59
N ASP A 182 -2.02 28.22 3.43
CA ASP A 182 -3.39 28.02 2.97
C ASP A 182 -3.60 26.52 2.67
N LEU A 183 -4.62 25.93 3.29
CA LEU A 183 -4.98 24.51 3.15
C LEU A 183 -6.18 24.27 2.22
N GLY A 184 -6.59 25.27 1.43
CA GLY A 184 -7.79 25.20 0.60
C GLY A 184 -7.80 24.07 -0.44
N ALA A 185 -6.62 23.62 -0.86
CA ALA A 185 -6.43 22.56 -1.85
C ALA A 185 -6.35 21.13 -1.27
N ILE A 186 -6.50 20.96 0.04
CA ILE A 186 -6.38 19.64 0.71
C ILE A 186 -7.34 19.48 1.92
N GLY A 187 -7.73 20.58 2.55
CA GLY A 187 -8.48 20.57 3.81
C GLY A 187 -9.89 19.97 3.69
N LYS A 188 -10.54 20.08 2.52
CA LYS A 188 -11.86 19.46 2.31
C LYS A 188 -11.71 17.95 2.22
N GLY A 189 -10.70 17.47 1.49
CA GLY A 189 -10.32 16.06 1.46
C GLY A 189 -10.07 15.49 2.85
N TYR A 190 -9.29 16.20 3.67
CA TYR A 190 -9.04 15.81 5.06
C TYR A 190 -10.32 15.71 5.89
N ALA A 191 -11.20 16.71 5.79
CA ALA A 191 -12.48 16.69 6.50
C ALA A 191 -13.38 15.52 6.05
N VAL A 192 -13.41 15.19 4.76
CA VAL A 192 -14.19 14.06 4.23
C VAL A 192 -13.66 12.73 4.75
N ASP A 193 -12.34 12.52 4.78
CA ASP A 193 -11.75 11.30 5.35
C ASP A 193 -12.09 11.16 6.83
N ARG A 194 -11.96 12.25 7.60
CA ARG A 194 -12.33 12.31 9.02
C ARG A 194 -13.82 12.04 9.26
N MET A 195 -14.69 12.59 8.42
CA MET A 195 -16.13 12.29 8.46
C MET A 195 -16.42 10.81 8.18
N ALA A 196 -15.74 10.19 7.22
CA ALA A 196 -15.88 8.77 6.93
C ALA A 196 -15.43 7.91 8.13
N GLU A 197 -14.34 8.27 8.78
CA GLU A 197 -13.88 7.63 10.02
C GLU A 197 -14.89 7.76 11.16
N VAL A 198 -15.50 8.94 11.34
CA VAL A 198 -16.55 9.15 12.34
C VAL A 198 -17.77 8.27 12.03
N LEU A 199 -18.24 8.23 10.78
CA LEU A 199 -19.35 7.37 10.38
C LEU A 199 -19.07 5.88 10.67
N ARG A 200 -17.86 5.40 10.33
CA ARG A 200 -17.42 4.03 10.64
C ARG A 200 -17.41 3.75 12.13
N SER A 201 -16.84 4.66 12.94
CA SER A 201 -16.78 4.51 14.40
C SER A 201 -18.17 4.47 15.05
N ARG A 202 -19.18 5.05 14.39
CA ARG A 202 -20.59 5.03 14.80
C ARG A 202 -21.35 3.82 14.23
N GLY A 203 -20.66 2.91 13.54
CA GLY A 203 -21.20 1.68 12.97
C GLY A 203 -22.03 1.86 11.71
N VAL A 204 -21.87 2.98 10.99
CA VAL A 204 -22.41 3.17 9.64
C VAL A 204 -21.35 2.68 8.66
N THR A 205 -21.66 1.67 7.86
CA THR A 205 -20.71 1.00 6.94
C THR A 205 -20.92 1.36 5.47
N VAL A 206 -22.07 1.94 5.13
CA VAL A 206 -22.44 2.38 3.79
C VAL A 206 -22.83 3.85 3.84
N ALA A 207 -22.01 4.71 3.23
CA ALA A 207 -22.28 6.14 3.17
C ALA A 207 -21.67 6.80 1.94
N PHE A 208 -22.20 7.96 1.61
CA PHE A 208 -21.73 8.86 0.57
C PHE A 208 -21.51 10.22 1.18
N ILE A 209 -20.32 10.79 1.01
CA ILE A 209 -19.96 12.09 1.57
C ILE A 209 -19.55 12.99 0.41
N ASN A 210 -20.24 14.10 0.24
CA ASN A 210 -19.96 15.09 -0.80
C ASN A 210 -19.65 16.44 -0.15
N ALA A 211 -18.44 16.94 -0.36
CA ALA A 211 -18.02 18.28 0.05
C ALA A 211 -18.03 19.21 -1.17
N GLY A 212 -19.06 20.04 -1.28
CA GLY A 212 -19.15 21.12 -2.27
C GLY A 212 -19.18 20.68 -3.75
N GLY A 213 -19.42 19.40 -4.01
CA GLY A 213 -19.37 18.82 -5.36
C GLY A 213 -17.97 18.72 -5.95
N SER A 214 -16.93 19.08 -5.19
CA SER A 214 -15.53 19.04 -5.63
C SER A 214 -14.74 17.89 -5.01
N THR A 215 -15.24 17.28 -3.92
CA THR A 215 -14.58 16.17 -3.23
C THR A 215 -15.63 15.21 -2.72
N ILE A 216 -15.62 13.98 -3.23
CA ILE A 216 -16.70 13.01 -3.03
C ILE A 216 -16.12 11.66 -2.67
N TYR A 217 -16.56 11.09 -1.54
CA TYR A 217 -16.15 9.78 -1.05
C TYR A 217 -17.32 8.80 -1.04
N GLY A 218 -17.13 7.62 -1.63
CA GLY A 218 -18.07 6.52 -1.58
C GLY A 218 -17.60 5.44 -0.60
N MET A 219 -18.27 5.29 0.53
CA MET A 219 -18.00 4.24 1.52
C MET A 219 -18.89 3.03 1.21
N SER A 220 -18.25 1.88 0.97
CA SER A 220 -18.89 0.65 0.48
C SER A 220 -19.78 0.90 -0.74
N SER A 221 -20.76 0.05 -0.98
CA SER A 221 -21.73 0.18 -2.06
C SER A 221 -23.14 0.37 -1.48
N PRO A 222 -23.99 1.23 -2.07
CA PRO A 222 -25.39 1.32 -1.64
C PRO A 222 -26.12 0.00 -1.94
N PRO A 223 -27.24 -0.29 -1.25
CA PRO A 223 -28.01 -1.52 -1.46
C PRO A 223 -28.33 -1.73 -2.95
N GLN A 224 -28.16 -2.97 -3.42
CA GLN A 224 -28.44 -3.38 -4.80
C GLN A 224 -27.61 -2.66 -5.90
N ALA A 225 -26.52 -1.97 -5.55
CA ALA A 225 -25.63 -1.32 -6.50
C ALA A 225 -24.17 -1.79 -6.36
N ALA A 226 -23.41 -1.75 -7.46
CA ALA A 226 -21.98 -2.09 -7.43
C ALA A 226 -21.12 -1.02 -6.73
N GLY A 227 -21.62 0.21 -6.61
CA GLY A 227 -20.96 1.36 -5.98
C GLY A 227 -21.77 2.65 -6.16
N TRP A 228 -21.26 3.75 -5.64
CA TRP A 228 -21.87 5.06 -5.76
C TRP A 228 -21.56 5.68 -7.11
N ARG A 229 -22.59 5.91 -7.94
CA ARG A 229 -22.42 6.54 -9.25
C ARG A 229 -22.32 8.06 -9.06
N VAL A 230 -21.22 8.65 -9.50
CA VAL A 230 -20.92 10.07 -9.35
C VAL A 230 -20.68 10.69 -10.71
N ARG A 231 -21.44 11.74 -11.02
CA ARG A 231 -21.18 12.59 -12.18
C ARG A 231 -20.05 13.55 -11.84
N LEU A 232 -19.02 13.55 -12.68
CA LEU A 232 -17.91 14.48 -12.60
C LEU A 232 -18.34 15.84 -13.16
N ARG A 233 -17.79 16.90 -12.58
CA ARG A 233 -18.04 18.25 -13.05
C ARG A 233 -17.35 18.47 -14.41
N ASP A 234 -18.07 19.07 -15.34
CA ASP A 234 -17.57 19.50 -16.65
C ASP A 234 -17.83 21.00 -16.82
N PRO A 235 -16.79 21.86 -16.81
CA PRO A 235 -16.92 23.30 -17.05
C PRO A 235 -17.60 23.64 -18.38
N SER A 236 -17.56 22.75 -19.37
CA SER A 236 -18.18 22.97 -20.67
C SER A 236 -19.68 22.66 -20.70
N GLY A 237 -20.17 21.88 -19.71
CA GLY A 237 -21.55 21.39 -19.66
C GLY A 237 -21.95 20.45 -20.82
N LYS A 238 -21.00 20.04 -21.66
CA LYS A 238 -21.27 19.24 -22.87
C LYS A 238 -21.13 17.74 -22.65
N ASN A 239 -20.38 17.32 -21.64
CA ASN A 239 -20.24 15.93 -21.24
C ASN A 239 -20.83 15.71 -19.85
N ALA A 240 -21.19 14.45 -19.56
CA ALA A 240 -21.57 14.00 -18.23
C ALA A 240 -20.73 12.76 -17.86
N PRO A 241 -19.41 12.92 -17.64
CA PRO A 241 -18.56 11.80 -17.29
C PRO A 241 -18.97 11.25 -15.92
N GLU A 242 -19.02 9.92 -15.79
CA GLU A 242 -19.42 9.26 -14.55
C GLU A 242 -18.32 8.33 -14.05
N VAL A 243 -18.17 8.26 -12.73
CA VAL A 243 -17.31 7.29 -12.04
C VAL A 243 -18.11 6.52 -11.01
N LEU A 244 -17.70 5.28 -10.75
CA LEU A 244 -18.28 4.45 -9.71
C LEU A 244 -17.32 4.44 -8.50
N LEU A 245 -17.80 4.92 -7.36
CA LEU A 245 -17.04 4.96 -6.12
C LEU A 245 -17.39 3.79 -5.20
N LYS A 246 -16.37 3.12 -4.69
CA LYS A 246 -16.48 2.08 -3.65
C LYS A 246 -15.18 2.05 -2.86
N ASN A 247 -15.23 2.49 -1.60
CA ASN A 247 -14.09 2.66 -0.72
C ASN A 247 -12.97 3.54 -1.32
N ASN A 248 -13.35 4.56 -2.07
CA ASN A 248 -12.46 5.51 -2.73
C ASN A 248 -13.14 6.88 -2.89
N SER A 249 -12.34 7.87 -3.26
CA SER A 249 -12.70 9.27 -3.43
C SER A 249 -12.41 9.76 -4.85
N VAL A 250 -13.21 10.70 -5.32
CA VAL A 250 -12.86 11.57 -6.45
C VAL A 250 -12.91 13.03 -6.03
N SER A 251 -11.91 13.81 -6.44
CA SER A 251 -11.96 15.27 -6.34
C SER A 251 -11.73 15.94 -7.69
N THR A 252 -12.37 17.07 -7.92
CA THR A 252 -12.25 17.86 -9.15
C THR A 252 -11.76 19.26 -8.83
N SER A 253 -10.62 19.63 -9.39
CA SER A 253 -10.09 21.00 -9.38
C SER A 253 -10.31 21.66 -10.72
N GLU A 254 -10.80 22.90 -10.70
CA GLU A 254 -11.04 23.73 -11.88
C GLU A 254 -10.80 25.20 -11.49
N GLN A 255 -10.34 26.02 -12.42
CA GLN A 255 -10.29 27.47 -12.19
C GLN A 255 -11.67 28.08 -12.42
N THR A 256 -12.08 29.00 -11.56
CA THR A 256 -13.30 29.80 -11.79
C THR A 256 -13.10 30.73 -12.98
N SER A 257 -14.04 30.77 -13.93
CA SER A 257 -13.94 31.62 -15.11
C SER A 257 -13.82 33.12 -14.76
N PRO A 258 -12.91 33.87 -15.42
CA PRO A 258 -12.85 35.34 -15.38
C PRO A 258 -14.19 36.04 -15.61
N ASP A 259 -15.05 35.49 -16.47
CA ASP A 259 -16.35 36.08 -16.83
C ASP A 259 -17.36 36.06 -15.67
N LEU A 260 -17.21 35.10 -14.75
CA LEU A 260 -18.02 35.00 -13.53
C LEU A 260 -17.52 35.92 -12.40
N LEU A 261 -16.32 36.48 -12.56
CA LEU A 261 -15.60 37.23 -11.52
C LEU A 261 -15.23 38.66 -11.92
N GLY A 262 -15.58 39.13 -13.12
CA GLY A 262 -15.52 40.54 -13.51
C GLY A 262 -14.14 41.10 -13.89
N GLY A 263 -13.16 40.25 -14.25
CA GLY A 263 -11.82 40.74 -14.65
C GLY A 263 -10.90 39.65 -15.24
N SER A 264 -9.98 40.05 -16.12
CA SER A 264 -9.12 39.16 -16.94
C SER A 264 -8.06 38.34 -16.19
N LYS A 265 -7.91 38.55 -14.87
CA LYS A 265 -6.98 37.83 -13.99
C LYS A 265 -7.66 37.24 -12.74
N ALA A 266 -8.94 36.91 -12.82
CA ALA A 266 -9.64 36.28 -11.71
C ALA A 266 -9.33 34.78 -11.59
N GLY A 267 -9.02 34.31 -10.38
CA GLY A 267 -8.85 32.89 -10.09
C GLY A 267 -8.47 32.64 -8.64
N HIS A 268 -8.84 31.46 -8.13
CA HIS A 268 -8.54 31.03 -6.76
C HIS A 268 -7.37 30.04 -6.70
N ILE A 269 -6.98 29.45 -7.83
CA ILE A 269 -5.78 28.61 -7.96
C ILE A 269 -4.64 29.47 -8.51
N ILE A 270 -3.55 29.56 -7.76
CA ILE A 270 -2.35 30.35 -8.07
C ILE A 270 -1.24 29.41 -8.53
N ASP A 271 -0.52 29.76 -9.60
CA ASP A 271 0.74 29.07 -9.96
C ASP A 271 1.86 29.63 -9.08
N PRO A 272 2.49 28.81 -8.20
CA PRO A 272 3.54 29.30 -7.29
C PRO A 272 4.77 29.86 -8.02
N GLU A 273 5.04 29.42 -9.26
CA GLU A 273 6.19 29.86 -10.04
C GLU A 273 6.00 31.24 -10.63
N THR A 274 4.82 31.49 -11.21
CA THR A 274 4.49 32.79 -11.82
C THR A 274 4.05 33.80 -10.78
N GLY A 275 3.37 33.33 -9.72
CA GLY A 275 2.72 34.19 -8.74
C GLY A 275 1.32 34.65 -9.16
N GLU A 276 0.85 34.29 -10.35
CA GLU A 276 -0.44 34.72 -10.93
C GLU A 276 -1.52 33.62 -10.84
N PRO A 277 -2.82 33.98 -10.92
CA PRO A 277 -3.89 33.03 -11.08
C PRO A 277 -3.78 32.29 -12.40
N VAL A 278 -4.00 30.99 -12.32
CA VAL A 278 -3.87 30.10 -13.46
C VAL A 278 -4.94 30.39 -14.52
N LYS A 279 -4.54 30.54 -15.78
CA LYS A 279 -5.44 30.82 -16.91
C LYS A 279 -5.78 29.53 -17.66
N THR A 280 -6.82 28.84 -17.21
CA THR A 280 -7.29 27.60 -17.83
C THR A 280 -8.81 27.46 -17.75
N SER A 281 -9.41 26.83 -18.75
CA SER A 281 -10.81 26.36 -18.73
C SER A 281 -10.92 24.86 -18.46
N ALA A 282 -9.80 24.19 -18.19
CA ALA A 282 -9.76 22.76 -17.89
C ALA A 282 -10.21 22.49 -16.45
N ALA A 283 -10.89 21.36 -16.28
CA ALA A 283 -11.09 20.71 -14.99
C ALA A 283 -10.29 19.41 -14.96
N VAL A 284 -9.70 19.11 -13.80
CA VAL A 284 -8.98 17.87 -13.55
C VAL A 284 -9.68 17.13 -12.42
N SER A 285 -10.11 15.91 -12.71
CA SER A 285 -10.64 14.99 -11.69
C SER A 285 -9.60 13.93 -11.35
N ALA A 286 -9.31 13.78 -10.06
CA ALA A 286 -8.39 12.78 -9.52
C ALA A 286 -9.16 11.75 -8.69
N LEU A 287 -9.03 10.46 -9.05
CA LEU A 287 -9.54 9.34 -8.27
C LEU A 287 -8.42 8.82 -7.35
N ALA A 288 -8.70 8.63 -6.06
CA ALA A 288 -7.75 8.11 -5.07
C ALA A 288 -8.46 7.32 -3.97
N ASN A 289 -7.72 6.56 -3.15
CA ASN A 289 -8.32 5.76 -2.06
C ASN A 289 -8.83 6.63 -0.91
N THR A 290 -8.25 7.82 -0.72
CA THR A 290 -8.61 8.78 0.32
C THR A 290 -9.00 10.12 -0.31
N ALA A 291 -9.87 10.86 0.35
CA ALA A 291 -10.33 12.16 -0.10
C ALA A 291 -9.25 13.24 0.02
N THR A 292 -8.39 13.15 1.04
CA THR A 292 -7.21 14.01 1.20
C THR A 292 -6.29 13.90 -0.02
N ALA A 293 -6.03 12.67 -0.47
CA ALA A 293 -5.20 12.44 -1.63
C ALA A 293 -5.86 12.93 -2.91
N SER A 294 -7.15 12.64 -3.14
CA SER A 294 -7.83 13.09 -4.35
C SER A 294 -7.88 14.62 -4.44
N ASP A 295 -8.14 15.32 -3.33
CA ASP A 295 -8.20 16.80 -3.27
C ASP A 295 -6.85 17.41 -3.65
N ALA A 296 -5.77 17.02 -2.95
CA ALA A 296 -4.42 17.53 -3.23
C ALA A 296 -3.93 17.19 -4.64
N LEU A 297 -4.17 15.96 -5.11
CA LEU A 297 -3.75 15.53 -6.44
C LEU A 297 -4.49 16.28 -7.56
N SER A 298 -5.78 16.58 -7.38
CA SER A 298 -6.55 17.29 -8.40
C SER A 298 -5.97 18.68 -8.68
N THR A 299 -5.57 19.43 -7.64
CA THR A 299 -4.92 20.74 -7.79
C THR A 299 -3.50 20.59 -8.34
N THR A 300 -2.72 19.63 -7.81
CA THR A 300 -1.35 19.35 -8.27
C THR A 300 -1.31 19.09 -9.77
N LEU A 301 -2.17 18.18 -10.26
CA LEU A 301 -2.22 17.78 -11.66
C LEU A 301 -2.72 18.91 -12.57
N LEU A 302 -3.64 19.75 -12.10
CA LEU A 302 -4.09 20.93 -12.84
C LEU A 302 -2.92 21.90 -13.07
N LEU A 303 -2.10 22.15 -12.06
CA LEU A 303 -0.94 23.04 -12.14
C LEU A 303 0.15 22.47 -13.06
N GLU A 304 0.47 21.18 -12.90
CA GLU A 304 1.48 20.49 -13.72
C GLU A 304 1.09 20.42 -15.21
N MET A 305 -0.19 20.15 -15.50
CA MET A 305 -0.70 20.05 -16.87
C MET A 305 -0.39 21.30 -17.70
N LEU A 306 -0.43 22.48 -17.06
CA LEU A 306 -0.30 23.76 -17.75
C LEU A 306 1.15 24.12 -18.09
N LYS A 307 2.11 23.36 -17.55
CA LYS A 307 3.55 23.50 -17.85
C LYS A 307 4.00 22.67 -19.03
N LEU A 308 3.17 21.75 -19.52
CA LEU A 308 3.51 20.92 -20.66
C LEU A 308 3.30 21.67 -21.99
N PRO A 309 4.30 21.72 -22.89
CA PRO A 309 4.05 22.11 -24.27
C PRO A 309 3.03 21.14 -24.89
N ARG A 310 2.05 21.70 -25.63
CA ARG A 310 0.93 20.95 -26.24
C ARG A 310 1.37 19.59 -26.80
N VAL A 311 0.55 18.59 -26.50
CA VAL A 311 0.54 17.19 -27.00
C VAL A 311 1.38 16.19 -26.19
N GLY A 312 0.67 15.32 -25.45
CA GLY A 312 0.98 13.89 -25.37
C GLY A 312 2.24 13.47 -24.61
N ARG A 313 2.47 13.94 -23.39
CA ARG A 313 3.45 13.32 -22.47
C ARG A 313 2.81 12.96 -21.14
N LEU A 314 2.81 11.66 -20.82
CA LEU A 314 2.57 11.17 -19.46
C LEU A 314 3.67 11.75 -18.55
N PHE A 315 3.28 12.47 -17.50
CA PHE A 315 4.18 12.84 -16.43
C PHE A 315 4.67 11.58 -15.68
N GLN A 316 5.99 11.47 -15.51
CA GLN A 316 6.63 10.70 -14.45
C GLN A 316 7.14 11.71 -13.43
N LEU A 317 6.56 11.75 -12.22
CA LEU A 317 7.09 12.59 -11.15
C LEU A 317 8.52 12.13 -10.79
N GLY A 318 9.43 13.10 -10.73
CA GLY A 318 10.86 12.90 -10.54
C GLY A 318 11.23 12.32 -9.17
N ARG A 319 12.39 11.67 -9.13
CA ARG A 319 12.95 10.94 -7.98
C ARG A 319 13.21 11.86 -6.78
N THR A 320 12.53 11.62 -5.66
CA THR A 320 13.04 11.91 -4.31
C THR A 320 12.75 10.74 -3.34
N PRO A 321 13.63 10.42 -2.37
CA PRO A 321 13.44 9.30 -1.47
C PRO A 321 12.50 9.69 -0.31
N GLY A 322 11.28 9.15 -0.31
CA GLY A 322 10.31 9.28 0.77
C GLY A 322 9.18 8.24 0.64
N PRO A 323 8.55 7.78 1.74
CA PRO A 323 7.83 6.51 1.76
C PRO A 323 6.38 6.54 1.24
N ILE A 324 5.92 7.59 0.54
CA ILE A 324 4.46 7.86 0.46
C ILE A 324 3.79 7.62 -0.89
N LEU A 325 4.48 7.54 -2.02
CA LEU A 325 3.82 7.21 -3.30
C LEU A 325 4.73 6.34 -4.17
N GLN A 326 4.54 5.01 -4.11
CA GLN A 326 5.12 4.10 -5.09
C GLN A 326 4.50 4.39 -6.47
N HIS A 327 5.36 4.39 -7.50
CA HIS A 327 5.07 4.82 -8.87
C HIS A 327 3.78 4.22 -9.43
N LYS A 328 2.86 5.08 -9.88
CA LYS A 328 1.68 4.70 -10.66
C LYS A 328 1.75 5.40 -12.02
N GLN A 329 1.40 4.68 -13.09
CA GLN A 329 1.15 5.32 -14.38
C GLN A 329 -0.06 6.26 -14.25
N LEU A 330 0.16 7.55 -14.47
CA LEU A 330 -0.91 8.52 -14.69
C LEU A 330 -1.51 8.26 -16.08
N ARG A 331 -2.66 7.57 -16.17
CA ARG A 331 -3.42 7.52 -17.43
C ARG A 331 -4.20 8.81 -17.60
N PHE A 332 -3.85 9.58 -18.62
CA PHE A 332 -4.57 10.76 -19.07
C PHE A 332 -5.53 10.33 -20.19
N THR A 333 -6.83 10.47 -19.97
CA THR A 333 -7.83 10.20 -21.02
C THR A 333 -8.34 11.53 -21.57
N GLU A 334 -7.97 11.88 -22.81
CA GLU A 334 -8.52 13.04 -23.53
C GLU A 334 -9.88 12.67 -24.15
N HIS A 335 -10.94 13.39 -23.78
CA HIS A 335 -12.19 13.37 -24.53
C HIS A 335 -12.23 14.61 -25.43
N THR A 336 -11.92 14.45 -26.72
CA THR A 336 -12.11 15.50 -27.72
C THR A 336 -13.18 15.06 -28.71
N ASN A 337 -14.30 15.79 -28.74
CA ASN A 337 -15.22 15.76 -29.86
C ASN A 337 -15.46 17.20 -30.32
N LEU A 338 -15.29 17.42 -31.63
CA LEU A 338 -15.65 18.59 -32.46
C LEU A 338 -14.57 19.63 -32.81
N THR A 339 -14.79 20.17 -33.99
CA THR A 339 -13.92 20.90 -34.92
C THR A 339 -13.88 22.41 -34.63
N LYS A 340 -12.69 23.03 -34.82
CA LYS A 340 -12.35 24.50 -34.79
C LYS A 340 -12.12 25.18 -33.40
N PRO A 341 -11.36 26.31 -33.36
CA PRO A 341 -10.29 26.50 -32.37
C PRO A 341 -10.72 27.33 -31.15
N GLN A 342 -11.40 26.71 -30.20
CA GLN A 342 -11.31 27.06 -28.78
C GLN A 342 -11.16 25.73 -28.03
N ARG A 343 -9.92 25.26 -27.91
CA ARG A 343 -9.58 23.94 -27.37
C ARG A 343 -9.83 23.91 -25.86
N ILE A 344 -10.96 23.34 -25.44
CA ILE A 344 -11.19 22.92 -24.05
C ILE A 344 -10.71 21.46 -23.96
N ILE A 345 -9.72 21.20 -23.10
CA ILE A 345 -9.10 19.88 -22.95
C ILE A 345 -9.60 19.28 -21.64
N PHE A 346 -10.20 18.10 -21.71
CA PHE A 346 -10.73 17.34 -20.58
C PHE A 346 -9.77 16.19 -20.24
N PHE A 347 -9.29 16.13 -19.00
CA PHE A 347 -8.41 15.05 -18.53
C PHE A 347 -9.05 14.33 -17.33
N ILE A 348 -9.41 13.06 -17.54
CA ILE A 348 -9.62 12.12 -16.43
C ILE A 348 -8.28 11.47 -16.12
N CYS A 349 -7.75 11.75 -14.93
CA CYS A 349 -6.62 11.01 -14.37
C CYS A 349 -7.15 9.95 -13.40
N VAL A 350 -7.20 8.71 -13.86
CA VAL A 350 -7.41 7.56 -12.99
C VAL A 350 -6.06 7.18 -12.39
N LEU A 351 -5.76 7.71 -11.21
CA LEU A 351 -4.69 7.16 -10.39
C LEU A 351 -5.23 5.90 -9.73
N TYR A 352 -5.05 4.76 -10.40
CA TYR A 352 -5.05 3.51 -9.65
C TYR A 352 -3.90 3.61 -8.67
N ALA A 353 -4.22 3.79 -7.40
CA ALA A 353 -3.61 2.90 -6.43
C ALA A 353 -3.60 1.50 -6.98
N ALA A 354 -2.48 1.13 -7.63
CA ALA A 354 -1.87 -0.14 -7.34
C ALA A 354 -2.03 -0.27 -5.83
N PRO A 355 -2.94 -1.14 -5.39
CA PRO A 355 -3.08 -1.39 -3.98
C PRO A 355 -1.69 -1.76 -3.48
N GLY A 356 -1.33 -1.39 -2.25
CA GLY A 356 -0.13 -1.92 -1.61
C GLY A 356 -0.30 -3.41 -1.26
N TRP A 357 -1.01 -4.16 -2.10
CA TRP A 357 -1.25 -5.58 -1.96
C TRP A 357 -0.19 -6.29 -2.80
N ALA A 358 0.37 -7.35 -2.23
CA ALA A 358 0.96 -8.41 -3.04
C ALA A 358 -0.12 -8.90 -4.01
N ARG A 359 0.06 -8.65 -5.31
CA ARG A 359 -0.83 -9.18 -6.34
C ARG A 359 -0.38 -10.59 -6.69
N VAL A 360 -1.34 -11.50 -6.71
CA VAL A 360 -1.13 -12.81 -7.32
C VAL A 360 -1.64 -12.73 -8.76
N PHE A 361 -0.78 -13.09 -9.68
CA PHE A 361 -1.08 -13.30 -11.09
C PHE A 361 -1.19 -14.80 -11.32
N LEU A 362 -2.26 -15.26 -11.95
CA LEU A 362 -2.35 -16.67 -12.31
C LEU A 362 -1.70 -16.92 -13.67
N GLU A 363 -0.68 -17.75 -13.71
CA GLU A 363 -0.20 -18.29 -14.98
C GLU A 363 -1.22 -19.29 -15.53
N TRP A 364 -1.59 -19.12 -16.80
CA TRP A 364 -2.60 -19.95 -17.45
C TRP A 364 -2.17 -20.39 -18.84
N THR A 365 -2.13 -21.70 -19.05
CA THR A 365 -1.68 -22.34 -20.29
C THR A 365 -2.84 -22.91 -21.11
N GLN A 366 -3.99 -23.17 -20.49
CA GLN A 366 -5.16 -23.71 -21.21
C GLN A 366 -5.86 -22.64 -22.07
N ASN A 367 -6.62 -23.07 -23.08
CA ASN A 367 -7.37 -22.18 -24.00
C ASN A 367 -8.78 -21.83 -23.50
N VAL A 368 -9.18 -22.37 -22.35
CA VAL A 368 -10.45 -22.07 -21.68
C VAL A 368 -10.11 -21.69 -20.25
N VAL A 369 -10.68 -20.57 -19.78
CA VAL A 369 -10.51 -20.08 -18.40
C VAL A 369 -11.88 -19.75 -17.81
N PRO A 370 -12.22 -20.13 -16.58
CA PRO A 370 -13.49 -19.74 -15.95
C PRO A 370 -13.63 -18.21 -15.84
N PRO A 371 -14.84 -17.65 -15.63
CA PRO A 371 -15.00 -16.22 -15.37
C PRO A 371 -14.14 -15.73 -14.20
N SER A 372 -13.49 -14.57 -14.32
CA SER A 372 -12.67 -13.95 -13.26
C SER A 372 -13.40 -13.84 -11.92
N LYS A 373 -14.67 -13.44 -11.95
CA LYS A 373 -15.55 -13.37 -10.77
C LYS A 373 -15.69 -14.70 -10.03
N THR A 374 -15.66 -15.82 -10.75
CA THR A 374 -15.77 -17.15 -10.15
C THR A 374 -14.44 -17.64 -9.57
N LEU A 375 -13.31 -17.33 -10.23
CA LEU A 375 -11.99 -17.61 -9.65
C LEU A 375 -11.66 -16.68 -8.48
N GLY A 376 -12.26 -15.50 -8.40
CA GLY A 376 -11.95 -14.50 -7.37
C GLY A 376 -10.63 -13.76 -7.63
N ILE A 377 -10.09 -13.85 -8.84
CA ILE A 377 -8.86 -13.18 -9.27
C ILE A 377 -9.03 -12.61 -10.68
N ASN A 378 -8.47 -11.42 -10.91
CA ASN A 378 -8.60 -10.71 -12.19
C ASN A 378 -7.30 -10.71 -12.99
N GLU A 379 -6.16 -10.96 -12.36
CA GLU A 379 -4.85 -10.85 -12.98
C GLU A 379 -4.45 -12.21 -13.58
N LEU A 380 -4.37 -12.28 -14.91
CA LEU A 380 -4.06 -13.50 -15.66
C LEU A 380 -2.78 -13.31 -16.46
N VAL A 381 -1.83 -14.23 -16.35
CA VAL A 381 -0.60 -14.25 -17.12
C VAL A 381 -0.65 -15.36 -18.15
N ILE A 382 -0.33 -15.00 -19.38
CA ILE A 382 -0.35 -15.90 -20.52
C ILE A 382 1.08 -15.90 -21.09
N PRO A 383 1.80 -17.02 -21.03
CA PRO A 383 3.06 -17.18 -21.75
C PRO A 383 2.86 -16.93 -23.25
N TRP A 384 3.75 -16.12 -23.83
CA TRP A 384 3.64 -15.67 -25.20
C TRP A 384 3.76 -16.82 -26.20
N GLU A 385 2.73 -17.00 -27.01
CA GLU A 385 2.73 -17.88 -28.17
C GLU A 385 1.89 -17.27 -29.30
N PRO A 386 2.35 -17.29 -30.57
CA PRO A 386 1.60 -16.69 -31.69
C PRO A 386 0.16 -17.18 -31.84
N LYS A 387 -0.11 -18.45 -31.52
CA LYS A 387 -1.44 -19.08 -31.64
C LYS A 387 -2.41 -18.66 -30.54
N ARG A 388 -1.93 -18.07 -29.44
CA ARG A 388 -2.75 -17.73 -28.26
C ARG A 388 -3.33 -16.32 -28.28
N LEU A 389 -3.12 -15.56 -29.36
CA LEU A 389 -3.65 -14.20 -29.53
C LEU A 389 -5.18 -14.10 -29.39
N ALA A 390 -5.91 -15.05 -29.97
CA ALA A 390 -7.38 -15.07 -29.87
C ALA A 390 -7.86 -15.35 -28.43
N PHE A 391 -7.09 -16.14 -27.67
CA PHE A 391 -7.41 -16.45 -26.28
C PHE A 391 -7.34 -15.21 -25.38
N ILE A 392 -6.44 -14.26 -25.64
CA ILE A 392 -6.33 -13.00 -24.89
C ILE A 392 -7.67 -12.24 -24.91
N GLN A 393 -8.30 -12.10 -26.06
CA GLN A 393 -9.59 -11.42 -26.18
C GLN A 393 -10.71 -12.17 -25.46
N SER A 394 -10.72 -13.51 -25.56
CA SER A 394 -11.67 -14.37 -24.85
C SER A 394 -11.55 -14.23 -23.33
N ALA A 395 -10.32 -14.26 -22.79
CA ALA A 395 -10.06 -14.08 -21.37
C ALA A 395 -10.50 -12.68 -20.90
N ARG A 396 -10.23 -11.62 -21.67
CA ARG A 396 -10.70 -10.27 -21.34
C ARG A 396 -12.23 -10.16 -21.29
N ALA A 397 -12.93 -10.79 -22.23
CA ALA A 397 -14.39 -10.84 -22.21
C ALA A 397 -14.94 -11.55 -20.96
N ARG A 398 -14.14 -12.40 -20.31
CA ARG A 398 -14.43 -13.06 -19.03
C ARG A 398 -13.98 -12.25 -17.80
N GLY A 399 -13.54 -11.01 -17.99
CA GLY A 399 -13.22 -10.04 -16.94
C GLY A 399 -11.77 -10.02 -16.46
N TYR A 400 -10.85 -10.68 -17.15
CA TYR A 400 -9.43 -10.67 -16.78
C TYR A 400 -8.67 -9.44 -17.28
N HIS A 401 -7.76 -8.95 -16.45
CA HIS A 401 -6.60 -8.15 -16.85
C HIS A 401 -5.50 -9.09 -17.31
N VAL A 402 -5.31 -9.18 -18.63
CA VAL A 402 -4.40 -10.13 -19.23
C VAL A 402 -3.02 -9.53 -19.40
N TYR A 403 -2.02 -10.15 -18.79
CA TYR A 403 -0.60 -9.87 -18.99
C TYR A 403 0.01 -10.95 -19.87
N ILE A 404 0.87 -10.54 -20.81
CA ILE A 404 1.59 -11.48 -21.66
C ILE A 404 3.01 -11.59 -21.13
N GLU A 405 3.44 -12.80 -20.77
CA GLU A 405 4.85 -13.06 -20.42
C GLU A 405 5.65 -13.38 -21.68
N CYS A 406 6.76 -12.68 -21.91
CA CYS A 406 7.67 -12.97 -23.02
C CYS A 406 9.12 -12.75 -22.61
N ASN A 407 10.06 -13.24 -23.43
CA ASN A 407 11.46 -12.92 -23.23
C ASN A 407 11.78 -11.46 -23.61
N LEU A 408 12.99 -11.00 -23.29
CA LEU A 408 13.42 -9.62 -23.55
C LEU A 408 13.48 -9.27 -25.05
N GLU A 409 13.84 -10.22 -25.91
CA GLU A 409 14.01 -10.01 -27.35
C GLU A 409 12.65 -9.82 -28.06
N GLU A 410 11.63 -10.52 -27.58
CA GLU A 410 10.26 -10.47 -28.10
C GLU A 410 9.48 -9.26 -27.60
N ALA A 411 9.86 -8.68 -26.46
CA ALA A 411 9.09 -7.63 -25.80
C ALA A 411 8.85 -6.39 -26.69
N ALA A 412 9.82 -6.03 -27.53
CA ALA A 412 9.71 -4.88 -28.44
C ALA A 412 8.72 -5.13 -29.59
N SER A 413 8.78 -6.30 -30.22
CA SER A 413 7.89 -6.64 -31.34
C SER A 413 6.46 -6.92 -30.86
N LEU A 414 6.32 -7.49 -29.65
CA LEU A 414 5.04 -7.80 -29.04
C LEU A 414 4.28 -6.54 -28.59
N ALA A 415 4.97 -5.48 -28.17
CA ALA A 415 4.35 -4.28 -27.59
C ALA A 415 3.20 -3.69 -28.44
N SER A 416 3.40 -3.58 -29.75
CA SER A 416 2.40 -3.07 -30.69
C SER A 416 1.20 -4.02 -30.84
N SER A 417 1.47 -5.33 -30.88
CA SER A 417 0.42 -6.36 -30.98
C SER A 417 -0.38 -6.45 -29.69
N ALA A 418 0.28 -6.48 -28.53
CA ALA A 418 -0.35 -6.56 -27.21
C ALA A 418 -1.37 -5.43 -26.99
N ALA A 419 -1.04 -4.20 -27.40
CA ALA A 419 -1.97 -3.07 -27.37
C ALA A 419 -3.22 -3.28 -28.23
N ARG A 420 -3.06 -3.84 -29.43
CA ARG A 420 -4.16 -4.12 -30.36
C ARG A 420 -5.17 -5.13 -29.80
N TYR A 421 -4.68 -6.16 -29.11
CA TYR A 421 -5.54 -7.16 -28.44
C TYR A 421 -6.01 -6.70 -27.05
N GLY A 422 -5.55 -5.53 -26.62
CA GLY A 422 -5.90 -4.85 -25.37
C GLY A 422 -5.42 -5.58 -24.12
N ALA A 423 -4.25 -6.21 -24.18
CA ALA A 423 -3.56 -6.71 -23.00
C ALA A 423 -3.37 -5.58 -21.97
N ALA A 424 -3.48 -5.91 -20.69
CA ALA A 424 -3.23 -4.99 -19.58
C ALA A 424 -1.75 -4.62 -19.46
N GLY A 425 -0.85 -5.55 -19.82
CA GLY A 425 0.58 -5.33 -19.78
C GLY A 425 1.40 -6.46 -20.40
N ILE A 426 2.72 -6.27 -20.38
CA ILE A 426 3.72 -7.26 -20.77
C ILE A 426 4.61 -7.51 -19.55
N ILE A 427 4.81 -8.77 -19.20
CA ILE A 427 5.79 -9.21 -18.21
C ILE A 427 7.01 -9.69 -18.99
N VAL A 428 8.15 -9.06 -18.75
CA VAL A 428 9.39 -9.41 -19.42
C VAL A 428 10.19 -10.33 -18.53
N ASN A 429 10.37 -11.56 -19.00
CA ASN A 429 11.29 -12.53 -18.43
C ASN A 429 12.70 -12.29 -18.99
N PRO A 430 13.68 -11.89 -18.15
CA PRO A 430 15.03 -11.62 -18.62
C PRO A 430 15.79 -12.88 -19.05
N GLY A 431 15.37 -14.08 -18.64
CA GLY A 431 16.15 -15.31 -18.86
C GLY A 431 17.57 -15.19 -18.31
N ASP A 432 18.55 -15.63 -19.11
CA ASP A 432 19.98 -15.54 -18.78
C ASP A 432 20.57 -14.12 -18.93
N ALA A 433 19.79 -13.14 -19.42
CA ALA A 433 20.27 -11.79 -19.57
C ALA A 433 20.54 -11.15 -18.20
N GLN A 434 21.64 -10.37 -18.11
CA GLN A 434 21.93 -9.61 -16.90
C GLN A 434 20.73 -8.72 -16.52
N LEU A 435 20.22 -8.88 -15.31
CA LEU A 435 19.03 -8.17 -14.84
C LEU A 435 19.11 -6.64 -15.01
N GLN A 436 20.30 -6.05 -14.88
CA GLN A 436 20.52 -4.62 -15.11
C GLN A 436 20.39 -4.20 -16.59
N SER A 437 20.72 -5.07 -17.54
CA SER A 437 20.54 -4.79 -18.97
C SER A 437 19.06 -4.89 -19.33
N ALA A 438 18.36 -5.89 -18.78
CA ALA A 438 16.91 -6.05 -18.90
C ALA A 438 16.15 -4.84 -18.35
N GLU A 439 16.52 -4.33 -17.16
CA GLU A 439 15.90 -3.12 -16.61
C GLU A 439 16.07 -1.89 -17.52
N ARG A 440 17.28 -1.71 -18.08
CA ARG A 440 17.55 -0.63 -19.04
C ARG A 440 16.69 -0.75 -20.29
N ALA A 441 16.52 -1.97 -20.82
CA ALA A 441 15.72 -2.24 -22.00
C ALA A 441 14.21 -2.05 -21.72
N VAL A 442 13.69 -2.59 -20.61
CA VAL A 442 12.30 -2.38 -20.18
C VAL A 442 11.99 -0.90 -19.97
N ARG A 443 12.93 -0.12 -19.41
CA ARG A 443 12.77 1.33 -19.28
C ARG A 443 12.63 2.03 -20.64
N LYS A 444 13.38 1.60 -21.66
CA LYS A 444 13.22 2.11 -23.04
C LYS A 444 11.85 1.73 -23.61
N LEU A 445 11.42 0.48 -23.42
CA LEU A 445 10.11 0.01 -23.88
C LEU A 445 8.96 0.80 -23.25
N ARG A 446 9.03 1.08 -21.94
CA ARG A 446 8.06 1.93 -21.24
C ARG A 446 7.99 3.35 -21.82
N ALA A 447 9.11 3.89 -22.30
CA ALA A 447 9.15 5.21 -22.93
C ALA A 447 8.56 5.20 -24.35
N ILE A 448 8.78 4.13 -25.12
CA ILE A 448 8.30 3.99 -26.50
C ILE A 448 6.80 3.62 -26.54
N HIS A 449 6.36 2.76 -25.62
CA HIS A 449 4.99 2.21 -25.57
C HIS A 449 4.28 2.57 -24.25
N PRO A 450 3.98 3.86 -24.00
CA PRO A 450 3.46 4.31 -22.71
C PRO A 450 2.06 3.79 -22.36
N GLN A 451 1.32 3.27 -23.35
CA GLN A 451 -0.02 2.71 -23.17
C GLN A 451 -0.01 1.30 -22.57
N ILE A 452 1.15 0.61 -22.63
CA ILE A 452 1.34 -0.74 -22.12
C ILE A 452 2.11 -0.70 -20.81
N ASN A 453 1.62 -1.44 -19.81
CA ASN A 453 2.34 -1.61 -18.57
C ASN A 453 3.40 -2.71 -18.74
N PHE A 454 4.68 -2.35 -18.64
CA PHE A 454 5.76 -3.34 -18.64
C PHE A 454 6.20 -3.64 -17.22
N LEU A 455 6.21 -4.92 -16.85
CA LEU A 455 6.75 -5.41 -15.59
C LEU A 455 8.00 -6.24 -15.88
N LEU A 456 9.02 -6.15 -15.04
CA LEU A 456 10.19 -7.00 -15.12
C LEU A 456 10.03 -8.14 -14.10
N LEU A 457 10.16 -9.38 -14.56
CA LEU A 457 10.11 -10.58 -13.74
C LEU A 457 11.50 -10.91 -13.18
N ASN A 458 11.56 -11.35 -11.92
CA ASN A 458 12.72 -12.09 -11.41
C ASN A 458 12.41 -13.60 -11.45
N PRO A 459 13.04 -14.38 -12.34
CA PRO A 459 12.78 -15.81 -12.48
C PRO A 459 13.61 -16.69 -11.52
N ASN A 460 14.48 -16.09 -10.70
CA ASN A 460 15.43 -16.82 -9.86
C ASN A 460 14.88 -17.20 -8.48
N ALA A 461 13.57 -17.04 -8.27
CA ALA A 461 12.94 -17.49 -7.04
C ALA A 461 12.82 -19.02 -7.01
N ILE A 462 12.73 -19.56 -5.80
CA ILE A 462 12.61 -21.00 -5.55
C ILE A 462 11.21 -21.33 -5.05
N GLN A 463 10.80 -22.60 -5.22
CA GLN A 463 9.59 -23.10 -4.57
C GLN A 463 9.75 -22.96 -3.05
N PRO A 464 8.83 -22.27 -2.36
CA PRO A 464 8.87 -22.19 -0.91
C PRO A 464 8.49 -23.55 -0.32
N GLN A 465 9.35 -24.09 0.54
CA GLN A 465 9.15 -25.41 1.15
C GLN A 465 10.09 -25.61 2.35
N MET A 466 9.75 -26.58 3.20
CA MET A 466 10.68 -27.14 4.16
C MET A 466 11.39 -28.36 3.54
N LYS A 467 12.71 -28.37 3.62
CA LYS A 467 13.56 -29.52 3.28
C LYS A 467 13.97 -30.27 4.55
N GLY A 468 13.80 -31.59 4.51
CA GLY A 468 14.09 -32.51 5.60
C GLY A 468 12.83 -32.90 6.38
N THR A 469 12.86 -34.08 7.01
CA THR A 469 11.72 -34.60 7.78
C THR A 469 11.85 -34.18 9.24
N LEU A 470 10.84 -33.46 9.73
CA LEU A 470 10.68 -33.19 11.16
C LEU A 470 10.03 -34.41 11.82
N VAL A 471 10.65 -34.99 12.85
CA VAL A 471 10.04 -36.06 13.65
C VAL A 471 9.59 -35.44 14.96
N ILE A 472 8.29 -35.14 15.05
CA ILE A 472 7.67 -34.51 16.23
C ILE A 472 7.48 -35.52 17.38
N ASN A 473 7.55 -36.82 17.12
CA ASN A 473 7.04 -37.84 18.03
C ASN A 473 8.11 -38.75 18.66
N ARG A 474 8.84 -38.22 19.65
CA ARG A 474 9.31 -38.95 20.84
C ARG A 474 9.19 -38.01 22.05
N ASP A 475 8.19 -38.24 22.89
CA ASP A 475 7.99 -37.54 24.18
C ASP A 475 7.90 -36.00 24.11
N GLY A 476 7.35 -35.45 23.02
CA GLY A 476 7.18 -33.99 22.86
C GLY A 476 8.46 -33.23 22.52
N VAL A 477 9.56 -33.93 22.22
CA VAL A 477 10.83 -33.33 21.77
C VAL A 477 10.89 -33.32 20.25
N LEU A 478 10.99 -32.12 19.66
CA LEU A 478 11.21 -31.94 18.23
C LEU A 478 12.59 -32.50 17.83
N GLN A 479 12.61 -33.56 17.03
CA GLN A 479 13.85 -34.12 16.47
C GLN A 479 13.94 -33.80 14.97
N VAL A 480 15.05 -33.19 14.57
CA VAL A 480 15.35 -32.88 13.17
C VAL A 480 16.52 -33.74 12.74
N THR A 481 16.38 -34.46 11.62
CA THR A 481 17.53 -35.09 10.96
C THR A 481 18.22 -34.06 10.06
N SER A 482 19.02 -33.16 10.64
CA SER A 482 19.87 -32.24 9.87
C SER A 482 21.20 -31.95 10.58
N PRO A 483 22.27 -31.59 9.84
CA PRO A 483 23.57 -31.23 10.43
C PRO A 483 23.49 -30.01 11.36
N THR A 484 22.49 -29.15 11.18
CA THR A 484 22.32 -27.89 11.93
C THR A 484 21.30 -27.99 13.07
N ALA A 485 20.68 -29.16 13.28
CA ALA A 485 19.58 -29.37 14.22
C ALA A 485 18.33 -28.46 13.98
N GLN A 486 18.25 -27.84 12.81
CA GLN A 486 17.10 -27.05 12.34
C GLN A 486 16.68 -27.52 10.94
N PRO A 487 15.37 -27.50 10.63
CA PRO A 487 14.89 -27.85 9.30
C PRO A 487 15.37 -26.81 8.28
N TRP A 488 15.64 -27.25 7.06
CA TRP A 488 16.07 -26.32 6.01
C TRP A 488 14.84 -25.64 5.41
N LEU A 489 14.81 -24.30 5.39
CA LEU A 489 13.70 -23.54 4.83
C LEU A 489 14.15 -22.92 3.51
N ASP A 490 13.51 -23.32 2.41
CA ASP A 490 13.62 -22.62 1.14
C ASP A 490 12.65 -21.43 1.20
N THR A 491 13.19 -20.21 1.33
CA THR A 491 12.41 -18.96 1.44
C THR A 491 12.92 -17.91 0.46
N ASN A 492 12.01 -17.14 -0.14
CA ASN A 492 12.38 -16.07 -1.08
C ASN A 492 12.67 -14.72 -0.40
N LEU A 493 12.61 -14.61 0.94
CA LEU A 493 12.74 -13.32 1.64
C LEU A 493 14.04 -12.57 1.27
N ALA A 494 15.17 -13.26 1.17
CA ALA A 494 16.45 -12.63 0.80
C ALA A 494 16.43 -12.05 -0.62
N LEU A 495 15.94 -12.84 -1.58
CA LEU A 495 15.76 -12.40 -2.98
C LEU A 495 14.89 -11.15 -3.04
N LEU A 496 13.77 -11.15 -2.32
CA LEU A 496 12.83 -10.04 -2.31
C LEU A 496 13.41 -8.78 -1.64
N ARG A 497 14.25 -8.91 -0.60
CA ARG A 497 14.96 -7.78 0.01
C ARG A 497 15.97 -7.15 -0.95
N LEU A 498 16.66 -7.96 -1.75
CA LEU A 498 17.53 -7.47 -2.83
C LEU A 498 16.71 -6.75 -3.89
N GLU A 499 15.65 -7.38 -4.42
CA GLU A 499 14.77 -6.76 -5.42
C GLU A 499 14.20 -5.40 -4.95
N GLN A 500 13.74 -5.31 -3.70
CA GLN A 500 13.25 -4.06 -3.12
C GLN A 500 14.31 -2.95 -3.08
N ALA A 501 15.57 -3.30 -2.82
CA ALA A 501 16.67 -2.34 -2.76
C ALA A 501 17.14 -1.89 -4.14
N PHE A 502 17.29 -2.83 -5.08
CA PHE A 502 17.82 -2.57 -6.42
C PHE A 502 16.78 -2.00 -7.38
N ARG A 503 15.52 -2.41 -7.26
CA ARG A 503 14.40 -2.01 -8.14
C ARG A 503 13.23 -1.37 -7.37
N PRO A 504 13.46 -0.28 -6.61
CA PRO A 504 12.41 0.34 -5.78
C PRO A 504 11.25 0.96 -6.59
N ALA A 505 11.38 1.04 -7.92
CA ALA A 505 10.34 1.59 -8.80
C ALA A 505 9.22 0.60 -9.11
N GLN A 506 9.38 -0.69 -8.78
CA GLN A 506 8.40 -1.75 -9.00
C GLN A 506 8.28 -2.56 -7.71
N VAL A 507 7.08 -3.02 -7.38
CA VAL A 507 6.93 -4.11 -6.41
C VAL A 507 7.70 -5.32 -6.96
N PRO A 508 8.52 -6.02 -6.17
CA PRO A 508 9.19 -7.23 -6.63
C PRO A 508 8.16 -8.18 -7.24
N LEU A 509 8.40 -8.63 -8.47
CA LEU A 509 7.56 -9.59 -9.17
C LEU A 509 8.42 -10.83 -9.42
N TYR A 510 7.97 -11.98 -8.95
CA TYR A 510 8.70 -13.23 -9.11
C TYR A 510 7.79 -14.39 -9.54
N THR A 511 8.41 -15.43 -10.07
CA THR A 511 7.83 -16.74 -10.34
C THR A 511 8.84 -17.82 -9.99
N PHE A 512 8.40 -19.06 -9.89
CA PHE A 512 9.25 -20.23 -9.65
C PHE A 512 8.67 -21.44 -10.40
N ASN A 513 9.39 -22.56 -10.41
CA ASN A 513 8.89 -23.82 -10.95
C ASN A 513 8.64 -24.84 -9.84
N TRP A 514 7.55 -25.60 -9.95
CA TRP A 514 7.27 -26.70 -9.02
C TRP A 514 8.28 -27.85 -9.20
N THR A 515 8.83 -28.32 -8.09
CA THR A 515 9.73 -29.47 -8.06
C THR A 515 8.92 -30.73 -7.77
N LEU A 516 8.34 -31.33 -8.81
CA LEU A 516 7.43 -32.48 -8.69
C LEU A 516 8.14 -33.82 -8.97
N LEU A 517 7.95 -34.78 -8.07
CA LEU A 517 8.50 -36.15 -8.15
C LEU A 517 7.38 -37.20 -8.24
N GLY A 518 7.64 -38.32 -8.89
CA GLY A 518 6.71 -39.45 -8.95
C GLY A 518 5.32 -39.09 -9.51
N SER A 519 4.27 -39.54 -8.83
CA SER A 519 2.87 -39.30 -9.21
C SER A 519 2.46 -37.82 -9.16
N ALA A 520 3.17 -36.99 -8.38
CA ALA A 520 2.89 -35.56 -8.28
C ALA A 520 3.10 -34.83 -9.62
N ARG A 521 3.92 -35.36 -10.53
CA ARG A 521 4.07 -34.79 -11.89
C ARG A 521 2.78 -34.78 -12.70
N GLN A 522 1.86 -35.71 -12.43
CA GLN A 522 0.56 -35.77 -13.09
C GLN A 522 -0.52 -35.08 -12.27
N GLN A 523 -0.47 -35.24 -10.94
CA GLN A 523 -1.49 -34.73 -10.03
C GLN A 523 -1.34 -33.22 -9.80
N GLY A 524 -0.12 -32.71 -9.84
CA GLY A 524 0.24 -31.34 -9.47
C GLY A 524 0.74 -31.23 -8.03
N PRO A 525 1.08 -30.01 -7.58
CA PRO A 525 1.40 -29.69 -6.19
C PRO A 525 0.21 -29.92 -5.26
N GLU A 526 0.49 -30.06 -3.97
CA GLU A 526 -0.55 -30.15 -2.96
C GLU A 526 -1.20 -28.79 -2.68
N VAL A 527 -2.35 -28.79 -2.02
CA VAL A 527 -3.06 -27.54 -1.69
C VAL A 527 -2.18 -26.64 -0.81
N ALA A 528 -1.49 -27.23 0.18
CA ALA A 528 -0.60 -26.51 1.09
C ALA A 528 0.57 -25.82 0.37
N ASP A 529 1.09 -26.40 -0.72
CA ASP A 529 2.15 -25.80 -1.54
C ASP A 529 1.69 -24.48 -2.16
N TYR A 530 0.47 -24.46 -2.72
CA TYR A 530 -0.14 -23.25 -3.27
C TYR A 530 -0.42 -22.21 -2.18
N GLU A 531 -0.95 -22.64 -1.03
CA GLU A 531 -1.25 -21.79 0.12
C GLU A 531 0.03 -21.11 0.64
N LEU A 532 1.11 -21.86 0.81
CA LEU A 532 2.41 -21.35 1.26
C LEU A 532 3.01 -20.37 0.25
N ALA A 533 2.95 -20.66 -1.05
CA ALA A 533 3.44 -19.75 -2.09
C ALA A 533 2.72 -18.39 -2.07
N VAL A 534 1.38 -18.40 -1.97
CA VAL A 534 0.57 -17.18 -1.85
C VAL A 534 0.90 -16.46 -0.55
N ALA A 535 1.04 -17.20 0.55
CA ALA A 535 1.33 -16.64 1.86
C ALA A 535 2.69 -15.92 1.88
N GLU A 536 3.71 -16.53 1.29
CA GLU A 536 5.05 -15.98 1.23
C GLU A 536 5.09 -14.64 0.51
N ALA A 537 4.51 -14.58 -0.70
CA ALA A 537 4.41 -13.35 -1.48
C ALA A 537 3.67 -12.24 -0.69
N GLY A 538 2.55 -12.60 -0.07
CA GLY A 538 1.71 -11.72 0.73
C GLY A 538 2.40 -11.15 1.98
N ALA A 539 3.07 -12.01 2.73
CA ALA A 539 3.81 -11.63 3.94
C ALA A 539 4.99 -10.74 3.60
N PHE A 540 5.73 -11.05 2.52
CA PHE A 540 6.97 -10.35 2.15
C PHE A 540 6.74 -9.11 1.29
N LYS A 541 5.48 -8.83 0.92
CA LYS A 541 5.04 -7.68 0.12
C LYS A 541 5.66 -7.69 -1.29
N ALA A 542 5.44 -8.80 -1.99
CA ALA A 542 5.86 -9.02 -3.36
C ALA A 542 4.69 -9.52 -4.22
N ASP A 543 4.73 -9.19 -5.50
CA ASP A 543 3.82 -9.77 -6.49
C ASP A 543 4.33 -11.16 -6.90
N LEU A 544 3.42 -12.12 -7.07
CA LEU A 544 3.72 -13.49 -7.44
C LEU A 544 2.99 -13.85 -8.73
N ILE A 545 3.71 -14.39 -9.72
CA ILE A 545 3.11 -15.20 -10.77
C ILE A 545 3.01 -16.62 -10.21
N LEU A 546 1.80 -17.06 -9.92
CA LEU A 546 1.55 -18.39 -9.38
C LEU A 546 1.40 -19.38 -10.55
N PRO A 547 2.37 -20.30 -10.74
CA PRO A 547 2.26 -21.35 -11.76
C PRO A 547 1.15 -22.33 -11.38
N LEU A 548 -0.04 -22.21 -11.98
CA LEU A 548 -1.12 -23.15 -11.70
C LEU A 548 -0.91 -24.43 -12.53
N HIS A 549 -0.87 -25.60 -11.90
CA HIS A 549 -0.58 -26.84 -12.62
C HIS A 549 -1.71 -27.18 -13.61
N GLU A 550 -1.36 -27.80 -14.74
CA GLU A 550 -2.30 -28.06 -15.83
C GLU A 550 -3.49 -28.93 -15.41
N SER A 551 -3.29 -29.87 -14.48
CA SER A 551 -4.38 -30.70 -13.92
C SER A 551 -5.46 -29.84 -13.26
N LEU A 552 -5.04 -28.87 -12.44
CA LEU A 552 -5.94 -27.96 -11.72
C LEU A 552 -6.58 -26.96 -12.68
N GLN A 553 -5.82 -26.39 -13.63
CA GLN A 553 -6.38 -25.54 -14.68
C GLN A 553 -7.49 -26.25 -15.47
N ASN A 554 -7.24 -27.49 -15.89
CA ASN A 554 -8.20 -28.31 -16.64
C ASN A 554 -9.44 -28.65 -15.81
N GLY A 555 -9.25 -29.03 -14.54
CA GLY A 555 -10.36 -29.29 -13.63
C GLY A 555 -11.25 -28.06 -13.44
N LEU A 556 -10.65 -26.90 -13.20
CA LEU A 556 -11.39 -25.63 -13.07
C LEU A 556 -12.13 -25.25 -14.36
N ALA A 557 -11.48 -25.39 -15.52
CA ALA A 557 -12.09 -25.09 -16.82
C ALA A 557 -13.29 -26.01 -17.14
N ARG A 558 -13.27 -27.26 -16.65
CA ARG A 558 -14.34 -28.24 -16.82
C ARG A 558 -15.38 -28.23 -15.71
N ASN A 559 -15.24 -27.32 -14.75
CA ASN A 559 -16.10 -27.23 -13.58
C ASN A 559 -16.11 -28.51 -12.72
N ASP A 560 -14.94 -29.12 -12.53
CA ASP A 560 -14.75 -30.28 -11.65
C ASP A 560 -14.85 -29.91 -10.17
N ASP A 561 -15.64 -30.66 -9.40
CA ASP A 561 -15.92 -30.33 -7.99
C ASP A 561 -14.68 -30.42 -7.09
N LYS A 562 -13.76 -31.36 -7.36
CA LYS A 562 -12.53 -31.51 -6.58
C LYS A 562 -11.57 -30.36 -6.85
N ALA A 563 -11.40 -29.99 -8.12
CA ALA A 563 -10.59 -28.85 -8.52
C ALA A 563 -11.10 -27.53 -7.88
N TRP A 564 -12.42 -27.32 -7.88
CA TRP A 564 -13.02 -26.17 -7.22
C TRP A 564 -12.94 -26.23 -5.68
N ALA A 565 -12.93 -27.42 -5.08
CA ALA A 565 -12.68 -27.57 -3.64
C ALA A 565 -11.25 -27.15 -3.29
N THR A 566 -10.25 -27.64 -4.02
CA THR A 566 -8.85 -27.20 -3.90
C THR A 566 -8.72 -25.68 -4.07
N TRP A 567 -9.35 -25.12 -5.11
CA TRP A 567 -9.29 -23.69 -5.37
C TRP A 567 -9.93 -22.84 -4.27
N ARG A 568 -11.01 -23.32 -3.63
CA ARG A 568 -11.62 -22.62 -2.49
C ARG A 568 -10.67 -22.51 -1.29
N GLU A 569 -9.85 -23.54 -1.03
CA GLU A 569 -8.84 -23.48 0.04
C GLU A 569 -7.74 -22.47 -0.29
N ILE A 570 -7.16 -22.53 -1.50
CA ILE A 570 -6.19 -21.53 -2.00
C ILE A 570 -6.78 -20.12 -1.95
N GLY A 571 -8.07 -19.99 -2.29
CA GLY A 571 -8.83 -18.75 -2.29
C GLY A 571 -8.87 -18.04 -0.94
N LYS A 572 -8.79 -18.75 0.18
CA LYS A 572 -8.72 -18.15 1.52
C LYS A 572 -7.46 -17.31 1.69
N TYR A 573 -6.32 -17.81 1.21
CA TYR A 573 -5.03 -17.12 1.27
C TYR A 573 -4.98 -15.93 0.32
N LEU A 574 -5.51 -16.09 -0.90
CA LEU A 574 -5.66 -15.00 -1.86
C LEU A 574 -6.48 -13.85 -1.25
N HIS A 575 -7.61 -14.18 -0.63
CA HIS A 575 -8.47 -13.18 0.02
C HIS A 575 -7.80 -12.51 1.22
N PHE A 576 -7.13 -13.29 2.07
CA PHE A 576 -6.45 -12.81 3.28
C PHE A 576 -5.37 -11.76 2.95
N TYR A 577 -4.57 -12.00 1.91
CA TYR A 577 -3.50 -11.09 1.52
C TYR A 577 -3.94 -9.94 0.63
N ALA A 578 -5.08 -10.08 -0.07
CA ALA A 578 -5.72 -8.97 -0.78
C ALA A 578 -6.18 -7.84 0.17
N ASN A 579 -6.34 -8.09 1.47
CA ASN A 579 -6.79 -7.09 2.46
C ASN A 579 -5.65 -6.56 3.36
N SER A 580 -4.39 -6.64 2.93
CA SER A 580 -3.25 -6.18 3.74
C SER A 580 -3.24 -4.64 3.93
N PRO A 581 -2.83 -4.12 5.11
CA PRO A 581 -2.64 -2.69 5.32
C PRO A 581 -1.66 -2.08 4.30
N ASN A 582 -2.00 -0.92 3.76
CA ASN A 582 -1.11 -0.15 2.89
C ASN A 582 -0.05 0.58 3.74
N ASN A 583 1.14 0.83 3.18
CA ASN A 583 2.23 1.61 3.82
C ASN A 583 2.96 0.94 5.00
N LEU A 584 3.17 -0.38 4.91
CA LEU A 584 4.00 -1.12 5.83
C LEU A 584 5.50 -1.00 5.47
N VAL A 585 6.31 -0.57 6.43
CA VAL A 585 7.77 -0.49 6.27
C VAL A 585 8.42 -1.57 7.14
N PRO A 586 9.28 -2.45 6.59
CA PRO A 586 9.94 -3.48 7.39
C PRO A 586 10.86 -2.85 8.45
N GLU A 587 10.72 -3.31 9.68
CA GLU A 587 11.62 -2.99 10.79
C GLU A 587 12.79 -3.99 10.77
N ALA A 588 14.01 -3.47 10.90
CA ALA A 588 15.23 -4.25 10.82
C ALA A 588 16.25 -3.75 11.84
N ASN A 589 16.98 -4.67 12.45
CA ASN A 589 18.14 -4.36 13.29
C ASN A 589 19.43 -4.24 12.46
N VAL A 590 19.48 -4.92 11.31
CA VAL A 590 20.68 -5.07 10.48
C VAL A 590 20.49 -4.37 9.14
N ALA A 591 21.43 -3.49 8.79
CA ALA A 591 21.59 -2.99 7.44
C ALA A 591 22.58 -3.88 6.69
N VAL A 592 22.23 -4.34 5.48
CA VAL A 592 23.18 -5.01 4.58
C VAL A 592 23.45 -4.10 3.40
N ILE A 593 24.70 -3.69 3.23
CA ILE A 593 25.17 -2.81 2.17
C ILE A 593 25.84 -3.68 1.12
N THR A 594 25.28 -3.70 -0.09
CA THR A 594 25.76 -4.52 -1.21
C THR A 594 25.48 -3.82 -2.54
N ASP A 595 26.32 -4.06 -3.54
CA ASP A 595 26.20 -3.63 -4.93
C ASP A 595 25.73 -4.76 -5.86
N ASP A 596 24.98 -5.72 -5.31
CA ASP A 596 24.45 -6.93 -5.96
C ASP A 596 25.52 -8.02 -6.12
N ASN A 597 26.46 -8.06 -5.16
CA ASN A 597 27.49 -9.09 -5.08
C ASN A 597 26.87 -10.46 -4.71
N PRO A 598 27.08 -11.53 -5.50
CA PRO A 598 26.63 -12.88 -5.18
C PRO A 598 27.04 -13.37 -3.79
N GLU A 599 28.20 -12.94 -3.27
CA GLU A 599 28.70 -13.29 -1.93
C GLU A 599 27.79 -12.79 -0.81
N SER A 600 26.90 -11.82 -1.08
CA SER A 600 25.97 -11.26 -0.09
C SER A 600 24.66 -12.05 0.03
N PHE A 601 24.31 -12.86 -0.97
CA PHE A 601 23.00 -13.54 -1.00
C PHE A 601 22.83 -14.53 0.16
N GLU A 602 23.75 -15.48 0.30
CA GLU A 602 23.63 -16.54 1.30
C GLU A 602 23.68 -16.01 2.75
N PRO A 603 24.53 -15.02 3.08
CA PRO A 603 24.44 -14.33 4.37
C PRO A 603 23.07 -13.68 4.61
N ILE A 604 22.48 -13.00 3.62
CA ILE A 604 21.13 -12.40 3.78
C ILE A 604 20.08 -13.51 3.97
N ASN A 605 20.19 -14.61 3.23
CA ASN A 605 19.31 -15.77 3.30
C ASN A 605 19.30 -16.38 4.71
N LEU A 606 20.47 -16.63 5.29
CA LEU A 606 20.54 -17.21 6.64
C LEU A 606 20.18 -16.22 7.74
N LEU A 607 20.48 -14.92 7.59
CA LEU A 607 19.94 -13.90 8.50
C LEU A 607 18.40 -13.92 8.52
N ALA A 608 17.77 -14.01 7.35
CA ALA A 608 16.32 -14.09 7.23
C ALA A 608 15.74 -15.36 7.89
N ARG A 609 16.36 -16.52 7.68
CA ARG A 609 15.95 -17.79 8.30
C ARG A 609 16.09 -17.80 9.82
N HIS A 610 17.08 -17.09 10.36
CA HIS A 610 17.24 -16.87 11.80
C HIS A 610 16.35 -15.76 12.37
N ASN A 611 15.35 -15.30 11.60
CA ASN A 611 14.43 -14.23 11.99
C ASN A 611 15.15 -12.91 12.37
N ILE A 612 16.30 -12.66 11.76
CA ILE A 612 17.05 -11.41 11.93
C ILE A 612 16.54 -10.41 10.90
N GLY A 613 15.87 -9.36 11.37
CA GLY A 613 15.34 -8.31 10.50
C GLY A 613 16.46 -7.58 9.77
N VAL A 614 16.49 -7.74 8.44
CA VAL A 614 17.47 -7.13 7.52
C VAL A 614 16.80 -6.12 6.60
N ARG A 615 17.48 -4.99 6.35
CA ARG A 615 17.18 -4.09 5.22
C ARG A 615 18.42 -3.95 4.35
N VAL A 616 18.25 -4.20 3.06
CA VAL A 616 19.33 -4.03 2.07
C VAL A 616 19.41 -2.56 1.62
N LEU A 617 20.62 -2.04 1.51
CA LEU A 617 20.94 -0.69 1.04
C LEU A 617 22.00 -0.76 -0.06
N ARG A 618 21.84 0.04 -1.11
CA ARG A 618 22.89 0.25 -2.11
C ARG A 618 23.96 1.21 -1.57
N PRO A 619 25.23 1.12 -1.99
CA PRO A 619 26.29 2.00 -1.50
C PRO A 619 25.97 3.50 -1.66
N ASN A 620 25.34 3.87 -2.78
CA ASN A 620 24.93 5.26 -3.05
C ASN A 620 23.73 5.76 -2.22
N GLN A 621 23.07 4.88 -1.46
CA GLN A 621 21.99 5.23 -0.52
C GLN A 621 22.51 5.37 0.92
N VAL A 622 23.78 5.04 1.17
CA VAL A 622 24.36 5.05 2.51
C VAL A 622 24.73 6.47 2.92
N SER A 623 24.19 6.89 4.05
CA SER A 623 24.48 8.15 4.75
C SER A 623 24.30 7.92 6.24
N GLU A 624 24.76 8.87 7.06
CA GLU A 624 24.52 8.82 8.51
C GLU A 624 23.03 8.69 8.85
N SER A 625 22.19 9.43 8.13
CA SER A 625 20.73 9.42 8.33
C SER A 625 20.09 8.08 7.96
N SER A 626 20.55 7.43 6.89
CA SER A 626 19.95 6.17 6.43
C SER A 626 20.33 4.98 7.30
N LEU A 627 21.44 5.07 8.05
CA LEU A 627 21.90 4.06 9.00
C LEU A 627 21.42 4.26 10.45
N LYS A 628 20.82 5.40 10.78
CA LYS A 628 20.48 5.80 12.17
C LYS A 628 19.67 4.75 12.96
N ASN A 629 18.80 3.99 12.29
CA ASN A 629 17.87 3.07 12.95
C ASN A 629 18.35 1.61 13.04
N PHE A 630 19.60 1.34 12.67
CA PHE A 630 20.20 0.02 12.76
C PHE A 630 21.17 -0.08 13.93
N ASP A 631 21.42 -1.32 14.36
CA ASP A 631 22.39 -1.67 15.39
C ASP A 631 23.67 -2.23 14.76
N VAL A 632 23.52 -2.95 13.64
CA VAL A 632 24.62 -3.55 12.88
C VAL A 632 24.52 -3.15 11.41
N ALA A 633 25.67 -2.84 10.80
CA ALA A 633 25.77 -2.61 9.35
C ALA A 633 26.80 -3.57 8.76
N ILE A 634 26.39 -4.42 7.83
CA ILE A 634 27.25 -5.37 7.11
C ILE A 634 27.57 -4.78 5.75
N VAL A 635 28.85 -4.75 5.37
CA VAL A 635 29.35 -4.08 4.17
C VAL A 635 30.12 -5.08 3.31
N PHE A 636 29.53 -5.46 2.17
CA PHE A 636 30.17 -6.32 1.16
C PHE A 636 31.00 -5.60 0.10
N PRO A 637 30.65 -4.39 -0.38
CA PRO A 637 31.35 -3.78 -1.50
C PRO A 637 32.64 -3.12 -1.04
N ASN A 638 33.51 -2.87 -2.02
CA ASN A 638 34.72 -2.08 -1.80
C ASN A 638 34.38 -0.69 -1.23
N LEU A 639 35.13 -0.28 -0.22
CA LEU A 639 34.89 0.96 0.50
C LEU A 639 35.36 2.19 -0.32
N SER A 640 34.39 2.97 -0.81
CA SER A 640 34.64 4.32 -1.33
C SER A 640 34.89 5.32 -0.20
N PRO A 641 35.52 6.48 -0.42
CA PRO A 641 35.74 7.48 0.63
C PRO A 641 34.46 7.88 1.38
N GLN A 642 33.35 8.03 0.65
CA GLN A 642 32.04 8.34 1.21
C GLN A 642 31.51 7.21 2.09
N LEU A 643 31.62 5.96 1.62
CA LEU A 643 31.16 4.79 2.38
C LEU A 643 32.03 4.57 3.63
N THR A 644 33.36 4.71 3.52
CA THR A 644 34.30 4.65 4.64
C THR A 644 33.93 5.66 5.72
N GLN A 645 33.59 6.90 5.33
CA GLN A 645 33.16 7.93 6.26
C GLN A 645 31.86 7.57 6.97
N ALA A 646 30.85 7.10 6.22
CA ALA A 646 29.57 6.70 6.79
C ALA A 646 29.70 5.52 7.76
N VAL A 647 30.51 4.50 7.41
CA VAL A 647 30.83 3.35 8.27
C VAL A 647 31.55 3.80 9.55
N SER A 648 32.53 4.70 9.43
CA SER A 648 33.26 5.24 10.57
C SER A 648 32.36 6.02 11.51
N GLN A 649 31.46 6.86 10.97
CA GLN A 649 30.47 7.62 11.75
C GLN A 649 29.45 6.70 12.44
N PHE A 650 28.99 5.68 11.72
CA PHE A 650 28.10 4.66 12.27
C PHE A 650 28.76 3.94 13.46
N ALA A 651 30.01 3.47 13.32
CA ALA A 651 30.74 2.87 14.43
C ALA A 651 30.97 3.87 15.58
N ALA A 652 31.39 5.10 15.27
CA ALA A 652 31.64 6.16 16.26
C ALA A 652 30.42 6.49 17.13
N SER A 653 29.22 6.26 16.61
CA SER A 653 27.95 6.46 17.32
C SER A 653 27.58 5.35 18.31
N GLY A 654 28.47 4.37 18.55
CA GLY A 654 28.25 3.29 19.51
C GLY A 654 27.67 2.00 18.90
N ARG A 655 27.82 1.82 17.59
CA ARG A 655 27.24 0.69 16.83
C ARG A 655 28.35 -0.18 16.23
N THR A 656 27.99 -1.34 15.67
CA THR A 656 28.96 -2.29 15.11
C THR A 656 28.84 -2.34 13.59
N ALA A 657 29.90 -1.97 12.87
CA ALA A 657 29.99 -2.24 11.43
C ALA A 657 30.80 -3.52 11.20
N VAL A 658 30.35 -4.37 10.27
CA VAL A 658 31.07 -5.57 9.82
C VAL A 658 31.42 -5.35 8.36
N VAL A 659 32.70 -5.25 8.03
CA VAL A 659 33.19 -5.06 6.67
C VAL A 659 33.77 -6.38 6.19
N VAL A 660 33.24 -6.89 5.08
CA VAL A 660 33.59 -8.18 4.50
C VAL A 660 34.60 -7.96 3.37
N ASN A 661 35.56 -8.88 3.21
CA ASN A 661 36.51 -8.90 2.10
C ASN A 661 37.33 -7.60 1.98
N VAL A 662 37.96 -7.20 3.10
CA VAL A 662 38.64 -5.91 3.19
C VAL A 662 39.93 -5.88 2.36
N SER A 663 40.03 -4.93 1.41
CA SER A 663 41.25 -4.72 0.62
C SER A 663 42.44 -4.26 1.50
N LYS A 664 43.69 -4.48 1.07
CA LYS A 664 44.95 -4.09 1.77
C LYS A 664 45.16 -2.57 1.98
N LYS A 665 44.12 -1.74 1.78
CA LYS A 665 44.16 -0.29 1.96
C LYS A 665 44.05 0.07 3.45
N SER A 666 44.63 1.21 3.82
CA SER A 666 44.48 1.79 5.17
C SER A 666 43.17 2.59 5.26
N TYR A 667 42.36 2.33 6.29
CA TYR A 667 41.11 3.03 6.56
C TYR A 667 41.18 3.84 7.86
N LEU A 668 40.20 4.74 8.07
CA LEU A 668 40.19 5.69 9.19
C LEU A 668 40.31 5.03 10.57
N TRP A 669 39.72 3.85 10.77
CA TRP A 669 39.73 3.11 12.04
C TRP A 669 41.02 2.33 12.30
N HIS A 670 41.90 2.16 11.31
CA HIS A 670 43.24 1.55 11.50
C HIS A 670 44.19 2.42 12.32
N SER A 671 43.80 3.66 12.64
CA SER A 671 44.46 4.49 13.65
C SER A 671 44.38 3.90 15.06
N SER A 672 43.42 3.00 15.31
CA SER A 672 43.28 2.26 16.56
C SER A 672 43.98 0.89 16.50
N LYS A 673 44.43 0.38 17.66
CA LYS A 673 45.00 -0.97 17.74
C LYS A 673 43.91 -2.02 17.52
N GLY A 674 44.04 -2.81 16.46
CA GLY A 674 43.14 -3.94 16.18
C GLY A 674 43.27 -5.05 17.23
N ILE A 675 42.14 -5.71 17.50
CA ILE A 675 42.01 -6.88 18.37
C ILE A 675 41.68 -8.07 17.47
N GLU A 676 42.59 -9.04 17.35
CA GLU A 676 42.38 -10.26 16.58
C GLU A 676 41.30 -11.13 17.26
N ASN A 677 40.27 -11.53 16.51
CA ASN A 677 39.27 -12.50 16.97
C ASN A 677 39.39 -13.76 16.12
N GLY A 678 40.32 -14.63 16.49
CA GLY A 678 40.68 -15.82 15.72
C GLY A 678 41.47 -15.49 14.44
N ALA A 679 41.51 -16.43 13.50
CA ALA A 679 42.32 -16.28 12.28
C ALA A 679 41.68 -15.37 11.21
N ALA A 680 40.35 -15.22 11.23
CA ALA A 680 39.59 -14.68 10.10
C ALA A 680 39.10 -13.23 10.28
N SER A 681 39.16 -12.66 11.50
CA SER A 681 38.59 -11.33 11.75
C SER A 681 39.39 -10.47 12.73
N VAL A 682 39.34 -9.14 12.53
CA VAL A 682 39.96 -8.14 13.40
C VAL A 682 38.92 -7.09 13.81
N SER A 683 38.84 -6.78 15.10
CA SER A 683 38.00 -5.70 15.62
C SER A 683 38.80 -4.45 15.92
N TYR A 684 38.34 -3.29 15.42
CA TYR A 684 38.91 -1.98 15.68
C TYR A 684 37.93 -1.14 16.49
N PRO A 685 38.30 -0.67 17.70
CA PRO A 685 37.45 0.22 18.48
C PRO A 685 37.36 1.60 17.80
N VAL A 686 36.15 2.12 17.67
CA VAL A 686 35.88 3.44 17.09
C VAL A 686 34.98 4.24 18.02
N LYS A 687 35.58 5.13 18.82
CA LYS A 687 34.93 5.85 19.91
C LYS A 687 34.14 4.90 20.84
N LYS A 688 32.80 4.91 20.76
CA LYS A 688 31.89 4.09 21.59
C LYS A 688 31.51 2.76 20.95
N GLY A 689 31.82 2.55 19.67
CA GLY A 689 31.48 1.35 18.92
C GLY A 689 32.71 0.70 18.32
N ARG A 690 32.52 -0.08 17.24
CA ARG A 690 33.61 -0.84 16.62
C ARG A 690 33.35 -1.15 15.15
N VAL A 691 34.44 -1.40 14.43
CA VAL A 691 34.44 -1.98 13.09
C VAL A 691 35.06 -3.37 13.17
N VAL A 692 34.36 -4.39 12.69
CA VAL A 692 34.85 -5.76 12.56
C VAL A 692 35.20 -5.99 11.09
N GLU A 693 36.46 -6.27 10.80
CA GLU A 693 36.93 -6.60 9.46
C GLU A 693 37.03 -8.11 9.31
N LEU A 694 36.37 -8.67 8.29
CA LEU A 694 36.62 -10.03 7.82
C LEU A 694 37.65 -9.98 6.69
N ARG A 695 38.74 -10.73 6.85
CA ARG A 695 39.84 -10.78 5.88
C ARG A 695 39.50 -11.57 4.62
N GLU A 696 38.52 -12.46 4.74
CA GLU A 696 38.05 -13.35 3.68
C GLU A 696 36.54 -13.17 3.48
N PRO A 697 35.99 -13.60 2.32
CA PRO A 697 34.55 -13.74 2.15
C PRO A 697 33.91 -14.62 3.23
N VAL A 698 32.60 -14.49 3.42
CA VAL A 698 31.86 -15.32 4.38
C VAL A 698 31.87 -16.77 3.88
N SER A 699 32.70 -17.61 4.50
CA SER A 699 32.85 -19.04 4.14
C SER A 699 31.83 -19.94 4.81
N ASP A 700 31.37 -19.58 6.01
CA ASP A 700 30.27 -20.24 6.74
C ASP A 700 29.17 -19.21 7.03
N PRO A 701 28.16 -19.10 6.14
CA PRO A 701 27.06 -18.16 6.32
C PRO A 701 26.21 -18.43 7.57
N GLU A 702 26.17 -19.67 8.06
CA GLU A 702 25.31 -20.08 9.19
C GLU A 702 25.91 -19.59 10.50
N THR A 703 27.20 -19.87 10.70
CA THR A 703 27.96 -19.29 11.82
C THR A 703 27.95 -17.76 11.75
N PHE A 704 28.11 -17.19 10.56
CA PHE A 704 28.05 -15.74 10.37
C PHE A 704 26.70 -15.15 10.81
N ALA A 705 25.56 -15.73 10.43
CA ALA A 705 24.24 -15.23 10.84
C ALA A 705 24.07 -15.26 12.37
N ARG A 706 24.56 -16.32 13.03
CA ARG A 706 24.57 -16.45 14.50
C ARG A 706 25.47 -15.43 15.18
N ASP A 707 26.64 -15.15 14.62
CA ASP A 707 27.53 -14.12 15.15
C ASP A 707 26.90 -12.74 15.03
N ILE A 708 26.30 -12.41 13.87
CA ILE A 708 25.56 -11.16 13.69
C ILE A 708 24.42 -11.04 14.71
N ARG A 709 23.70 -12.13 15.01
CA ARG A 709 22.68 -12.14 16.06
C ARG A 709 23.25 -11.72 17.41
N GLY A 710 24.42 -12.25 17.78
CA GLY A 710 25.13 -11.95 19.03
C GLY A 710 25.66 -10.52 19.12
N LEU A 711 25.84 -9.84 17.98
CA LEU A 711 26.22 -8.42 17.94
C LEU A 711 25.05 -7.47 18.27
N ILE A 712 23.80 -7.94 18.19
CA ILE A 712 22.61 -7.15 18.51
C ILE A 712 22.32 -7.30 20.00
N ASP A 713 22.38 -6.19 20.73
CA ASP A 713 22.03 -6.15 22.15
C ASP A 713 20.60 -6.70 22.37
N ASN A 714 20.45 -7.60 23.34
CA ASN A 714 19.19 -8.26 23.66
C ASN A 714 18.04 -7.27 23.92
N VAL A 715 18.34 -6.09 24.46
CA VAL A 715 17.31 -5.06 24.73
C VAL A 715 16.89 -4.29 23.47
N LYS A 716 17.61 -4.43 22.35
CA LYS A 716 17.37 -3.70 21.08
C LYS A 716 16.73 -4.56 19.99
N ILE A 717 16.71 -5.89 20.17
CA ILE A 717 16.11 -6.84 19.25
C ILE A 717 14.68 -6.42 18.94
N LYS A 718 14.32 -6.26 17.66
CA LYS A 718 12.98 -5.78 17.27
C LYS A 718 11.90 -6.84 17.41
N ILE A 719 12.22 -8.08 17.09
CA ILE A 719 11.33 -9.24 17.17
C ILE A 719 12.11 -10.49 17.60
N SER A 720 11.49 -11.36 18.38
CA SER A 720 12.00 -12.70 18.71
C SER A 720 10.84 -13.69 18.62
N LEU A 721 11.10 -14.85 18.00
CA LEU A 721 10.19 -15.99 17.97
C LEU A 721 10.80 -17.12 18.79
N TRP A 722 9.99 -17.77 19.62
CA TRP A 722 10.36 -18.99 20.33
C TRP A 722 9.39 -20.11 19.98
N ASN A 723 9.87 -21.35 20.07
CA ASN A 723 9.16 -22.56 19.63
C ASN A 723 8.75 -22.52 18.15
N ALA A 724 9.54 -21.84 17.31
CA ALA A 724 9.16 -21.44 15.95
C ALA A 724 10.21 -21.88 14.90
N LEU A 725 10.73 -23.11 15.01
CA LEU A 725 11.86 -23.60 14.20
C LEU A 725 11.58 -23.62 12.69
N THR A 726 10.31 -23.74 12.30
CA THR A 726 9.85 -23.74 10.90
C THR A 726 9.17 -22.43 10.52
N THR A 727 9.30 -21.39 11.36
CA THR A 727 8.56 -20.13 11.19
C THR A 727 9.47 -18.97 10.83
N VAL A 728 9.08 -18.24 9.77
CA VAL A 728 9.66 -16.94 9.42
C VAL A 728 8.68 -15.84 9.84
N GLY A 729 9.16 -14.89 10.63
CA GLY A 729 8.41 -13.73 11.11
C GLY A 729 8.99 -12.43 10.60
N VAL A 730 8.14 -11.59 10.00
CA VAL A 730 8.55 -10.28 9.49
C VAL A 730 7.79 -9.18 10.22
N LEU A 731 8.54 -8.31 10.89
CA LEU A 731 8.00 -7.16 11.59
C LEU A 731 7.91 -5.96 10.66
N TYR A 732 6.73 -5.38 10.57
CA TYR A 732 6.43 -4.15 9.88
C TYR A 732 6.00 -3.06 10.86
N ARG A 733 6.30 -1.80 10.51
CA ARG A 733 5.75 -0.62 11.16
C ARG A 733 4.81 0.08 10.19
N GLU A 734 3.66 0.49 10.70
CA GLU A 734 2.70 1.31 9.97
C GLU A 734 3.08 2.80 10.09
N ALA A 735 3.17 3.49 8.95
CA ALA A 735 3.69 4.86 8.91
C ALA A 735 2.77 5.90 9.57
N SER A 736 1.46 5.63 9.66
CA SER A 736 0.42 6.59 10.04
C SER A 736 0.21 6.77 11.56
N ASN A 737 0.44 5.71 12.34
CA ASN A 737 0.01 5.66 13.75
C ASN A 737 1.04 5.03 14.70
N GLY A 738 2.18 4.54 14.18
CA GLY A 738 3.21 3.87 14.98
C GLY A 738 2.83 2.46 15.47
N SER A 739 1.71 1.91 15.01
CA SER A 739 1.33 0.50 15.16
C SER A 739 2.32 -0.39 14.43
N LYS A 740 2.33 -1.66 14.81
CA LYS A 740 3.17 -2.67 14.16
C LYS A 740 2.33 -3.83 13.69
N THR A 741 2.81 -4.49 12.65
CA THR A 741 2.22 -5.70 12.10
C THR A 741 3.30 -6.77 12.03
N VAL A 742 3.02 -7.97 12.52
CA VAL A 742 3.90 -9.14 12.35
C VAL A 742 3.21 -10.08 11.37
N GLU A 743 3.89 -10.40 10.28
CA GLU A 743 3.50 -11.48 9.37
C GLU A 743 4.27 -12.73 9.78
N LEU A 744 3.58 -13.84 10.03
CA LEU A 744 4.16 -15.13 10.42
C LEU A 744 3.87 -16.17 9.34
N LEU A 745 4.90 -16.92 8.95
CA LEU A 745 4.80 -18.01 7.98
C LEU A 745 5.39 -19.28 8.57
N ASN A 746 4.62 -20.36 8.65
CA ASN A 746 5.07 -21.68 9.02
C ASN A 746 5.23 -22.55 7.76
N TYR A 747 6.40 -23.15 7.61
CA TYR A 747 6.75 -24.04 6.49
C TYR A 747 6.51 -25.52 6.80
N SER A 748 6.06 -25.85 8.02
CA SER A 748 5.65 -27.20 8.40
C SER A 748 4.20 -27.46 8.02
N GLU A 749 3.87 -28.72 7.72
CA GLU A 749 2.48 -29.18 7.55
C GLU A 749 1.71 -29.14 8.88
N ASP A 750 2.42 -29.33 10.00
CA ASP A 750 1.82 -29.36 11.33
C ASP A 750 1.66 -27.94 11.90
N PRO A 751 0.48 -27.59 12.44
CA PRO A 751 0.29 -26.33 13.16
C PRO A 751 1.18 -26.23 14.39
N LEU A 752 1.74 -25.04 14.64
CA LEU A 752 2.63 -24.80 15.76
C LEU A 752 2.12 -23.70 16.70
N GLU A 753 2.42 -23.89 17.98
CA GLU A 753 2.35 -22.81 18.95
C GLU A 753 3.61 -21.94 18.83
N VAL A 754 3.41 -20.63 18.63
CA VAL A 754 4.53 -19.69 18.47
C VAL A 754 4.47 -18.62 19.55
N GLN A 755 5.54 -18.49 20.33
CA GLN A 755 5.69 -17.38 21.27
C GLN A 755 6.44 -16.24 20.60
N VAL A 756 5.89 -15.03 20.69
CA VAL A 756 6.39 -13.85 19.98
C VAL A 756 6.69 -12.75 20.98
N ARG A 757 7.86 -12.12 20.86
CA ARG A 757 8.21 -10.88 21.56
C ARG A 757 8.55 -9.79 20.57
N VAL A 758 7.92 -8.62 20.73
CA VAL A 758 8.16 -7.45 19.89
C VAL A 758 8.63 -6.27 20.74
N LYS A 759 9.63 -5.52 20.25
CA LYS A 759 10.11 -4.32 20.93
C LYS A 759 9.06 -3.20 20.89
N GLY A 760 8.74 -2.67 22.06
CA GLY A 760 7.74 -1.63 22.28
C GLY A 760 6.64 -2.11 23.22
N VAL A 761 5.82 -1.17 23.66
CA VAL A 761 4.69 -1.41 24.56
C VAL A 761 3.40 -1.31 23.75
N PHE A 762 2.69 -2.42 23.60
CA PHE A 762 1.46 -2.54 22.82
C PHE A 762 0.42 -3.29 23.68
N PRO A 763 -0.48 -2.57 24.38
CA PRO A 763 -1.46 -3.18 25.26
C PRO A 763 -2.54 -3.97 24.51
N GLN A 764 -2.67 -3.77 23.20
CA GLN A 764 -3.54 -4.60 22.35
C GLN A 764 -2.77 -5.30 21.26
N VAL A 765 -3.06 -6.59 21.17
CA VAL A 765 -2.54 -7.49 20.17
C VAL A 765 -3.68 -8.34 19.64
N TRP A 766 -3.81 -8.41 18.32
CA TRP A 766 -4.82 -9.24 17.65
C TRP A 766 -4.19 -10.11 16.61
N TYR A 767 -4.70 -11.33 16.52
CA TYR A 767 -4.29 -12.33 15.58
C TYR A 767 -5.40 -12.63 14.58
N GLU A 768 -5.04 -12.71 13.30
CA GLU A 768 -5.89 -13.20 12.23
C GLU A 768 -5.11 -14.22 11.39
N SER A 769 -5.84 -15.19 10.82
CA SER A 769 -5.26 -16.18 9.90
C SER A 769 -6.22 -16.46 8.74
N PRO A 770 -5.71 -16.99 7.60
CA PRO A 770 -6.56 -17.37 6.46
C PRO A 770 -7.65 -18.39 6.82
N GLU A 771 -7.40 -19.26 7.80
CA GLU A 771 -8.33 -20.33 8.24
C GLU A 771 -9.24 -19.89 9.38
N GLY A 772 -8.74 -19.03 10.27
CA GLY A 772 -9.41 -18.60 11.50
C GLY A 772 -10.18 -17.28 11.38
N GLY A 773 -10.03 -16.55 10.27
CA GLY A 773 -10.56 -15.20 10.10
C GLY A 773 -9.92 -14.18 11.03
N CYS A 774 -10.49 -12.96 11.05
CA CYS A 774 -10.12 -11.89 11.99
C CYS A 774 -11.20 -11.76 13.09
N CYS A 775 -10.92 -11.34 14.32
CA CYS A 775 -9.63 -11.05 14.94
C CYS A 775 -9.66 -11.63 16.36
N LYS A 776 -8.81 -12.61 16.67
CA LYS A 776 -8.69 -13.16 18.03
C LYS A 776 -7.81 -12.24 18.85
N SER A 777 -8.34 -11.65 19.91
CA SER A 777 -7.52 -10.94 20.89
C SER A 777 -6.55 -11.93 21.52
N THR A 778 -5.28 -11.56 21.63
CA THR A 778 -4.33 -12.27 22.49
C THR A 778 -4.21 -11.52 23.81
N ASP A 779 -3.67 -12.19 24.82
CA ASP A 779 -3.37 -11.58 26.12
C ASP A 779 -1.86 -11.25 26.17
N PRO A 780 -1.44 -10.03 25.78
CA PRO A 780 -0.04 -9.68 25.78
C PRO A 780 0.49 -9.41 27.20
N VAL A 781 1.72 -9.81 27.46
CA VAL A 781 2.48 -9.47 28.66
C VAL A 781 3.49 -8.37 28.30
N ILE A 782 3.48 -7.27 29.05
CA ILE A 782 4.43 -6.17 28.88
C ILE A 782 5.53 -6.30 29.92
N ARG A 783 6.79 -6.43 29.48
CA ARG A 783 7.97 -6.53 30.35
C ARG A 783 9.18 -5.86 29.71
N ASP A 784 9.94 -5.06 30.45
CA ASP A 784 11.21 -4.45 30.02
C ASP A 784 11.15 -3.69 28.67
N GLY A 785 10.01 -3.06 28.39
CA GLY A 785 9.76 -2.32 27.14
C GLY A 785 9.53 -3.23 25.92
N PHE A 786 9.12 -4.47 26.15
CA PHE A 786 8.67 -5.44 25.16
C PHE A 786 7.21 -5.83 25.40
N THR A 787 6.57 -6.27 24.32
CA THR A 787 5.26 -6.90 24.34
C THR A 787 5.44 -8.36 23.91
N GLU A 788 5.03 -9.29 24.77
CA GLU A 788 5.13 -10.73 24.59
C GLU A 788 3.73 -11.31 24.46
N PHE A 789 3.51 -12.25 23.54
CA PHE A 789 2.22 -12.91 23.35
C PHE A 789 2.40 -14.26 22.66
N GLN A 790 1.37 -15.09 22.70
CA GLN A 790 1.39 -16.44 22.16
C GLN A 790 0.36 -16.58 21.05
N ILE A 791 0.76 -17.25 19.97
CA ILE A 791 -0.11 -17.70 18.89
C ILE A 791 -0.36 -19.19 19.11
N PRO A 792 -1.59 -19.61 19.46
CA PRO A 792 -1.84 -20.97 19.94
C PRO A 792 -1.74 -22.02 18.83
N SER A 793 -2.00 -21.66 17.58
CA SER A 793 -1.98 -22.57 16.44
C SER A 793 -1.77 -21.79 15.14
N LEU A 794 -0.53 -21.77 14.65
CA LEU A 794 -0.16 -21.24 13.35
C LEU A 794 -0.04 -22.39 12.34
N LYS A 795 -0.98 -22.50 11.40
CA LYS A 795 -0.95 -23.55 10.35
C LYS A 795 0.08 -23.21 9.27
N ILE A 796 -0.24 -22.32 8.31
CA ILE A 796 0.74 -21.84 7.31
C ILE A 796 1.02 -20.35 7.52
N SER A 797 -0.01 -19.54 7.79
CA SER A 797 0.15 -18.09 7.86
C SER A 797 -0.68 -17.47 8.96
N GLY A 798 -0.20 -16.34 9.48
CA GLY A 798 -1.03 -15.46 10.31
C GLY A 798 -0.45 -14.05 10.41
N ARG A 799 -1.34 -13.09 10.63
CA ARG A 799 -1.00 -11.69 10.80
C ARG A 799 -1.36 -11.25 12.21
N VAL A 800 -0.42 -10.58 12.87
CA VAL A 800 -0.60 -10.01 14.19
C VAL A 800 -0.54 -8.49 14.12
N HIS A 801 -1.56 -7.82 14.64
CA HIS A 801 -1.63 -6.37 14.74
C HIS A 801 -1.29 -5.94 16.16
N LEU A 802 -0.41 -4.96 16.33
CA LEU A 802 0.02 -4.41 17.62
C LEU A 802 -0.29 -2.91 17.67
N SER A 803 -1.21 -2.50 18.55
CA SER A 803 -1.63 -1.10 18.71
C SER A 803 -1.18 -0.53 20.05
N ARG A 804 -0.87 0.78 20.04
CA ARG A 804 -0.61 1.57 21.26
C ARG A 804 -1.86 2.23 21.83
N ALA A 805 -2.95 2.29 21.06
CA ALA A 805 -4.18 2.99 21.41
C ALA A 805 -5.34 2.02 21.64
N ASN A 806 -6.20 2.35 22.60
CA ASN A 806 -7.38 1.58 22.96
C ASN A 806 -8.39 1.55 21.77
N PRO A 807 -8.70 0.39 21.18
CA PRO A 807 -9.38 0.17 19.93
C PRO A 807 -10.83 -0.29 20.12
N HIS A 808 -11.36 -0.24 21.35
CA HIS A 808 -12.79 -0.46 21.61
C HIS A 808 -13.70 0.53 20.85
N ALA A 809 -13.15 1.45 20.04
CA ALA A 809 -13.89 2.28 19.09
C ALA A 809 -13.76 1.88 17.60
N SER A 810 -12.92 0.91 17.21
CA SER A 810 -12.60 0.67 15.78
C SER A 810 -12.64 -0.78 15.28
N PHE A 811 -12.67 -1.80 16.15
CA PHE A 811 -12.64 -3.21 15.68
C PHE A 811 -13.73 -4.15 16.26
N GLN A 812 -14.66 -3.63 17.06
CA GLN A 812 -15.94 -4.31 17.31
C GLN A 812 -17.06 -3.52 16.62
N ARG A 813 -17.17 -3.68 15.30
CA ARG A 813 -18.42 -3.55 14.54
C ARG A 813 -18.24 -4.07 13.13
#